data_AF-A0AAZ3RU73-F1
#
_entry.id   AF-A0AAZ3RU73-F1
#
_cell.length_a   1.000
_cell.length_b   1.000
_cell.length_c   1.000
_cell.angle_alpha   90.00
_cell.angle_beta   90.00
_cell.angle_gamma   90.00
#
_symmetry.space_group_name_H-M   'P 1'
#
loop_
_entity.id
_entity.type
_entity.pdbx_description
1 polymer ?
#
loop_
_entity_poly.entity_id
_entity_poly.type
_entity_poly.pdbx_seq_one_letter_code
_entity_poly.pdbx_strand_id
1 'polypeptide(L)'
;CSLSVSVRAKGRTSLLLLFLFCTVSVFVSAYFLYGVKRELEPSGGGVAGSEGASAIYNDLRASPSRLLPVRAVSGGLAGGEGGRGGVRTNPLVLVFVESQYSQLGQEIVAILESGRFHYRTEISPGKGDMPTLTDKERGRFTLVIYENILKYVNLDAWNRELLDKYCVEYGVGIIGFFKANENSLLSAQLKGFPLFLHSNLGLKDCTVNPKSPLLFITRSGQPLPGPLPGDDWTVFQSNHSTYEPVLLTKTQSAESVPSLGTTATLLPSVVQDLGLHDGIQRVLFGNNLNFWLHKLVFVDAVGFLSGKKLSLSLERHLLVDIDDIFVGKEGTRMKVKDVKALLETQRALRNNVPNFTFNLGFSGKFFHAGSDEEDLGDDLLLSYVNEFWWFPHMWSHMQPHLFHNQSVLAEQMLLNKRFAMEHGIPTNMGYAVAPHHSGVYPVHLQLYDAWKKVWGIRVTSTEEYPHLKPARFRRGFIHSGISVLPRQTCGLFTHTIFYKEYPGGPNELDKLINGGELFLTVLLNPISIFMTHLSNYGNDRLGLYTFKSLVAFLQTWTNLRLQTLPPVQLAHRYYNLFPNEKDPLWQDPCEDKRHKDIWSKEKTCDRFPKLLVIGPQKTGSTALYLFLGMHPDLTSNYPNKETFEEIQFFNGHNYHRGIDWYMEYFPLPSNTSSDYYFEKSASYFDSEVAAERAATLLPKAKIITILINPADRAYSWYQHQRAHDDPVALKYSFHDVITATHDSPVKLRVLQNRCLVPGWYAIHMERWLNHYHSSQVLVLDGQQLKTEPASVMDRIQKFLGLVNTVNYHNILAFDPKKGFWCQLLEGGKTKCLGKSKGRRYPDMDPESQSFLREHYRDHNIELSKLLYRMGQPLPSWLREQLIHTR
;
A
#
# COMPACT_ATOMS: atom_id res chain seq x y z
N CYS A 1 44.09 1.67 -26.75
CA CYS A 1 44.32 1.61 -25.28
C CYS A 1 44.78 2.92 -24.61
N SER A 2 44.88 4.06 -25.29
CA SER A 2 45.27 5.35 -24.67
C SER A 2 44.09 6.26 -24.24
N LEU A 3 42.86 6.05 -24.72
CA LEU A 3 41.69 6.84 -24.29
C LEU A 3 41.02 6.36 -22.97
N SER A 4 41.19 5.09 -22.59
CA SER A 4 40.58 4.53 -21.36
C SER A 4 41.27 5.02 -20.07
N VAL A 5 42.53 5.43 -20.15
CA VAL A 5 43.32 5.89 -18.99
C VAL A 5 43.00 7.34 -18.61
N SER A 6 42.65 8.20 -19.59
CA SER A 6 42.33 9.62 -19.34
C SER A 6 40.96 9.82 -18.66
N VAL A 7 39.97 8.99 -18.98
CA VAL A 7 38.62 9.06 -18.38
C VAL A 7 38.61 8.56 -16.92
N ARG A 8 39.44 7.56 -16.59
CA ARG A 8 39.62 7.10 -15.19
C ARG A 8 40.35 8.10 -14.30
N ALA A 9 41.24 8.93 -14.86
CA ALA A 9 41.96 9.95 -14.11
C ALA A 9 41.03 11.12 -13.71
N LYS A 10 40.19 11.62 -14.64
CA LYS A 10 39.27 12.75 -14.37
C LYS A 10 38.16 12.39 -13.37
N GLY A 11 37.65 11.15 -13.39
CA GLY A 11 36.64 10.70 -12.42
C GLY A 11 37.15 10.63 -10.97
N ARG A 12 38.43 10.28 -10.77
CA ARG A 12 39.05 10.26 -9.44
C ARG A 12 39.28 11.66 -8.87
N THR A 13 39.62 12.64 -9.71
CA THR A 13 39.83 14.03 -9.26
C THR A 13 38.52 14.68 -8.81
N SER A 14 37.40 14.43 -9.51
CA SER A 14 36.07 14.92 -9.09
C SER A 14 35.60 14.29 -7.77
N LEU A 15 35.85 13.00 -7.54
CA LEU A 15 35.51 12.34 -6.27
C LEU A 15 36.34 12.86 -5.10
N LEU A 16 37.63 13.12 -5.31
CA LEU A 16 38.51 13.72 -4.30
C LEU A 16 38.09 15.16 -3.94
N LEU A 17 37.70 15.97 -4.93
CA LEU A 17 37.19 17.32 -4.70
C LEU A 17 35.87 17.31 -3.90
N LEU A 18 34.95 16.40 -4.22
CA LEU A 18 33.69 16.25 -3.50
C LEU A 18 33.92 15.83 -2.03
N PHE A 19 34.85 14.90 -1.80
CA PHE A 19 35.22 14.48 -0.45
C PHE A 19 35.85 15.64 0.34
N LEU A 20 36.73 16.42 -0.30
CA LEU A 20 37.36 17.59 0.32
C LEU A 20 36.32 18.65 0.71
N PHE A 21 35.38 18.96 -0.17
CA PHE A 21 34.28 19.90 0.11
C PHE A 21 33.40 19.43 1.27
N CYS A 22 33.06 18.15 1.33
CA CYS A 22 32.29 17.59 2.45
C CYS A 22 33.07 17.69 3.78
N THR A 23 34.37 17.38 3.78
CA THR A 23 35.17 17.48 5.01
C THR A 23 35.34 18.93 5.49
N VAL A 24 35.55 19.89 4.60
CA VAL A 24 35.64 21.32 4.96
C VAL A 24 34.30 21.82 5.51
N SER A 25 33.18 21.41 4.93
CA SER A 25 31.84 21.75 5.46
C SER A 25 31.64 21.25 6.88
N VAL A 26 32.06 20.01 7.19
CA VAL A 26 31.95 19.43 8.54
C VAL A 26 32.84 20.18 9.54
N PHE A 27 34.05 20.57 9.14
CA PHE A 27 34.95 21.34 10.00
C PHE A 27 34.47 22.77 10.26
N VAL A 28 33.90 23.45 9.26
CA VAL A 28 33.30 24.78 9.44
C VAL A 28 32.08 24.71 10.35
N SER A 29 31.22 23.69 10.20
CA SER A 29 30.10 23.47 11.10
C SER A 29 30.53 23.15 12.53
N ALA A 30 31.59 22.34 12.72
CA ALA A 30 32.14 22.04 14.03
C ALA A 30 32.77 23.26 14.71
N TYR A 31 33.44 24.14 13.95
CA TYR A 31 34.03 25.37 14.47
C TYR A 31 32.99 26.36 15.00
N PHE A 32 31.85 26.50 14.32
CA PHE A 32 30.75 27.36 14.78
C PHE A 32 29.95 26.76 15.95
N LEU A 33 29.91 25.43 16.08
CA LEU A 33 29.24 24.75 17.19
C LEU A 33 30.02 24.82 18.52
N TYR A 34 31.35 24.98 18.48
CA TYR A 34 32.21 24.98 19.68
C TYR A 34 32.80 26.34 20.07
N GLY A 35 32.61 27.39 19.26
CA GLY A 35 33.31 28.67 19.39
C GLY A 35 32.73 29.71 20.36
N VAL A 36 31.58 29.50 21.00
CA VAL A 36 30.96 30.54 21.86
C VAL A 36 30.50 29.96 23.19
N LYS A 37 31.44 29.86 24.15
CA LYS A 37 31.11 29.74 25.58
C LYS A 37 32.21 30.36 26.46
N ARG A 38 31.95 31.59 26.90
CA ARG A 38 32.45 32.32 28.10
C ARG A 38 31.39 33.42 28.31
N GLU A 39 30.86 33.73 29.47
CA GLU A 39 31.38 33.70 30.83
C GLU A 39 30.22 33.99 31.82
N LEU A 40 30.50 33.83 33.13
CA LEU A 40 29.83 34.41 34.32
C LEU A 40 28.79 33.58 35.08
N GLU A 41 29.30 32.95 36.14
CA GLU A 41 28.69 32.73 37.47
C GLU A 41 28.45 34.06 38.22
N PRO A 42 27.62 34.18 39.29
CA PRO A 42 27.88 33.47 40.57
C PRO A 42 26.70 33.13 41.52
N SER A 43 27.02 32.27 42.51
CA SER A 43 26.59 32.24 43.94
C SER A 43 25.11 32.06 44.29
N GLY A 44 24.66 31.24 45.25
CA GLY A 44 25.31 30.48 46.33
C GLY A 44 24.39 30.50 47.58
N GLY A 45 24.17 29.32 48.19
CA GLY A 45 23.53 29.13 49.52
C GLY A 45 22.06 28.69 49.49
N GLY A 46 21.56 27.69 50.23
CA GLY A 46 22.13 26.81 51.25
C GLY A 46 21.05 26.47 52.30
N VAL A 47 20.82 25.16 52.52
CA VAL A 47 20.37 24.45 53.76
C VAL A 47 18.99 24.86 54.36
N ALA A 48 18.14 24.08 55.04
CA ALA A 48 18.11 22.80 55.76
C ALA A 48 16.63 22.33 55.85
N GLY A 49 16.30 21.03 55.88
CA GLY A 49 15.87 20.27 57.09
C GLY A 49 14.39 20.55 57.50
N SER A 50 13.50 19.64 57.88
CA SER A 50 13.53 18.22 58.26
C SER A 50 12.08 17.75 58.57
N GLU A 51 11.84 16.42 58.51
CA GLU A 51 10.89 15.61 59.33
C GLU A 51 9.37 15.89 59.26
N GLY A 52 8.52 14.98 58.77
CA GLY A 52 7.95 13.80 59.48
C GLY A 52 6.43 14.05 59.69
N ALA A 53 5.44 13.16 59.60
CA ALA A 53 5.33 11.71 59.52
C ALA A 53 3.86 11.34 59.15
N SER A 54 3.64 10.11 58.65
CA SER A 54 2.52 9.17 58.97
C SER A 54 1.06 9.63 58.81
N ALA A 55 0.37 9.22 57.74
CA ALA A 55 -0.58 8.08 57.67
C ALA A 55 -1.94 8.32 58.37
N ILE A 56 -3.08 8.11 57.70
CA ILE A 56 -3.90 6.89 57.82
C ILE A 56 -4.83 6.76 56.60
N TYR A 57 -4.89 5.55 56.05
CA TYR A 57 -5.81 5.08 55.02
C TYR A 57 -7.23 4.94 55.54
N ASN A 58 -8.23 5.18 54.68
CA ASN A 58 -9.45 4.36 54.70
C ASN A 58 -10.07 4.20 53.31
N ASP A 59 -10.46 2.96 53.08
CA ASP A 59 -10.90 2.28 51.87
C ASP A 59 -12.42 2.48 51.67
N LEU A 60 -12.88 2.79 50.46
CA LEU A 60 -14.30 2.67 50.08
C LEU A 60 -14.45 2.30 48.61
N ARG A 61 -14.80 1.03 48.39
CA ARG A 61 -15.35 0.46 47.15
C ARG A 61 -16.67 1.14 46.78
N ALA A 62 -16.82 1.56 45.52
CA ALA A 62 -18.12 1.87 44.93
C ALA A 62 -18.18 1.50 43.43
N SER A 63 -19.28 0.83 43.07
CA SER A 63 -19.65 0.31 41.74
C SER A 63 -19.90 1.41 40.68
N PRO A 64 -19.81 1.11 39.36
CA PRO A 64 -19.82 2.12 38.31
C PRO A 64 -21.24 2.57 37.94
N SER A 65 -21.43 3.90 37.84
CA SER A 65 -22.67 4.54 37.43
C SER A 65 -22.46 5.45 36.20
N ARG A 66 -23.31 5.25 35.19
CA ARG A 66 -23.82 6.19 34.18
C ARG A 66 -22.90 6.65 33.03
N LEU A 67 -23.18 6.08 31.85
CA LEU A 67 -22.97 6.69 30.53
C LEU A 67 -23.83 7.95 30.38
N LEU A 68 -23.25 9.05 29.89
CA LEU A 68 -23.99 10.22 29.39
C LEU A 68 -24.18 10.12 27.86
N PRO A 69 -25.35 10.48 27.32
CA PRO A 69 -25.62 10.41 25.89
C PRO A 69 -25.00 11.59 25.13
N VAL A 70 -24.53 11.28 23.92
CA VAL A 70 -24.08 12.23 22.90
C VAL A 70 -25.18 13.26 22.61
N ARG A 71 -24.85 14.54 22.72
CA ARG A 71 -25.76 15.67 22.51
C ARG A 71 -26.09 15.78 21.02
N ALA A 72 -27.33 15.41 20.64
CA ALA A 72 -27.91 15.77 19.35
C ALA A 72 -28.24 17.28 19.36
N VAL A 73 -27.72 18.03 18.38
CA VAL A 73 -28.11 19.42 18.15
C VAL A 73 -29.49 19.41 17.49
N SER A 74 -30.46 20.01 18.18
CA SER A 74 -31.83 20.22 17.75
C SER A 74 -31.91 21.23 16.59
N GLY A 75 -32.44 20.80 15.45
CA GLY A 75 -32.96 21.65 14.38
C GLY A 75 -34.39 21.22 14.04
N GLY A 76 -35.31 22.18 13.94
CA GLY A 76 -36.76 22.01 14.00
C GLY A 76 -37.41 21.05 12.99
N LEU A 77 -38.53 20.49 13.44
CA LEU A 77 -39.50 19.70 12.68
C LEU A 77 -40.13 20.53 11.55
N ALA A 78 -39.91 20.10 10.30
CA ALA A 78 -40.86 20.26 9.20
C ALA A 78 -40.78 18.98 8.35
N GLY A 79 -41.92 18.30 8.19
CA GLY A 79 -42.03 16.99 7.58
C GLY A 79 -41.71 16.98 6.08
N GLY A 80 -41.05 15.92 5.65
CA GLY A 80 -40.78 15.59 4.25
C GLY A 80 -39.89 14.34 4.19
N GLU A 81 -40.48 13.19 3.91
CA GLU A 81 -39.76 11.94 3.66
C GLU A 81 -38.84 12.10 2.45
N GLY A 82 -37.53 11.88 2.64
CA GLY A 82 -36.55 11.80 1.55
C GLY A 82 -35.23 12.53 1.80
N GLY A 83 -34.36 11.98 2.66
CA GLY A 83 -33.00 12.50 2.83
C GLY A 83 -32.09 11.53 3.58
N ARG A 84 -31.19 10.85 2.84
CA ARG A 84 -30.07 10.09 3.41
C ARG A 84 -29.25 11.01 4.32
N GLY A 85 -29.06 10.64 5.59
CA GLY A 85 -28.09 11.29 6.49
C GLY A 85 -26.67 11.13 5.94
N GLY A 86 -26.23 12.09 5.12
CA GLY A 86 -24.97 12.07 4.40
C GLY A 86 -23.76 12.21 5.32
N VAL A 87 -22.75 11.36 5.10
CA VAL A 87 -21.47 11.40 5.79
C VAL A 87 -20.77 12.74 5.51
N ARG A 88 -20.61 13.58 6.54
CA ARG A 88 -19.99 14.92 6.41
C ARG A 88 -18.50 14.90 6.01
N THR A 89 -17.78 13.81 6.25
CA THR A 89 -16.33 13.70 5.94
C THR A 89 -15.96 12.43 5.17
N ASN A 90 -14.81 12.42 4.48
CA ASN A 90 -14.22 11.18 3.94
C ASN A 90 -13.38 10.47 5.02
N PRO A 91 -13.30 9.11 5.01
CA PRO A 91 -12.46 8.34 5.93
C PRO A 91 -10.97 8.42 5.53
N LEU A 92 -10.44 9.63 5.53
CA LEU A 92 -9.07 9.99 5.19
C LEU A 92 -8.44 10.74 6.36
N VAL A 93 -7.20 10.40 6.71
CA VAL A 93 -6.43 11.05 7.78
C VAL A 93 -5.50 12.11 7.18
N LEU A 94 -5.47 13.31 7.74
CA LEU A 94 -4.43 14.30 7.43
C LEU A 94 -3.31 14.20 8.47
N VAL A 95 -2.09 13.91 8.03
CA VAL A 95 -0.93 13.75 8.91
C VAL A 95 0.06 14.87 8.65
N PHE A 96 0.23 15.75 9.63
CA PHE A 96 1.23 16.80 9.61
C PHE A 96 2.54 16.31 10.20
N VAL A 97 3.58 16.33 9.37
CA VAL A 97 4.95 15.93 9.70
C VAL A 97 5.88 17.14 9.66
N GLU A 98 7.01 17.12 10.36
CA GLU A 98 8.04 18.16 10.31
C GLU A 98 8.93 18.00 9.09
N SER A 99 9.13 16.76 8.62
CA SER A 99 9.80 16.44 7.36
C SER A 99 9.28 15.13 6.79
N GLN A 100 9.56 14.85 5.51
CA GLN A 100 9.21 13.57 4.88
C GLN A 100 9.92 12.35 5.50
N TYR A 101 10.94 12.59 6.33
CA TYR A 101 11.80 11.56 6.91
C TYR A 101 11.74 11.53 8.44
N SER A 102 10.79 12.23 9.06
CA SER A 102 10.64 12.21 10.51
C SER A 102 10.31 10.79 10.98
N GLN A 103 11.03 10.30 11.99
CA GLN A 103 10.86 8.94 12.49
C GLN A 103 9.42 8.72 13.00
N LEU A 104 8.90 9.64 13.81
CA LEU A 104 7.54 9.55 14.32
C LEU A 104 6.49 9.61 13.20
N GLY A 105 6.67 10.50 12.22
CA GLY A 105 5.79 10.58 11.05
C GLY A 105 5.74 9.26 10.28
N GLN A 106 6.90 8.62 10.07
CA GLN A 106 6.98 7.31 9.43
C GLN A 106 6.34 6.20 10.28
N GLU A 107 6.48 6.23 11.60
CA GLU A 107 5.82 5.27 12.51
C GLU A 107 4.30 5.43 12.52
N ILE A 108 3.80 6.67 12.55
CA ILE A 108 2.36 6.98 12.42
C ILE A 108 1.83 6.42 11.10
N VAL A 109 2.50 6.74 10.00
CA VAL A 109 2.12 6.25 8.65
C VAL A 109 2.14 4.73 8.60
N ALA A 110 3.17 4.07 9.15
CA ALA A 110 3.25 2.61 9.15
C ALA A 110 2.09 1.94 9.89
N ILE A 111 1.61 2.52 11.00
CA ILE A 111 0.42 2.02 11.71
C ILE A 111 -0.84 2.22 10.86
N LEU A 112 -1.03 3.40 10.24
CA LEU A 112 -2.18 3.68 9.38
C LEU A 112 -2.21 2.74 8.16
N GLU A 113 -1.07 2.53 7.50
CA GLU A 113 -0.92 1.60 6.37
C GLU A 113 -1.27 0.16 6.74
N SER A 114 -0.78 -0.30 7.91
CA SER A 114 -1.07 -1.65 8.43
C SER A 114 -2.56 -1.83 8.75
N GLY A 115 -3.20 -0.78 9.27
CA GLY A 115 -4.65 -0.74 9.53
C GLY A 115 -5.52 -0.57 8.28
N ARG A 116 -4.91 -0.40 7.09
CA ARG A 116 -5.60 -0.04 5.83
C ARG A 116 -6.39 1.27 5.92
N PHE A 117 -5.90 2.22 6.71
CA PHE A 117 -6.49 3.55 6.82
C PHE A 117 -5.86 4.48 5.78
N HIS A 118 -6.69 5.10 4.95
CA HIS A 118 -6.22 6.07 3.96
C HIS A 118 -5.71 7.31 4.67
N TYR A 119 -4.59 7.86 4.22
CA TYR A 119 -4.00 9.06 4.77
C TYR A 119 -3.39 9.94 3.68
N ARG A 120 -3.13 11.19 4.05
CA ARG A 120 -2.35 12.15 3.28
C ARG A 120 -1.35 12.81 4.22
N THR A 121 -0.08 12.79 3.87
CA THR A 121 0.97 13.49 4.61
C THR A 121 1.17 14.89 4.05
N GLU A 122 1.40 15.85 4.94
CA GLU A 122 1.77 17.22 4.60
C GLU A 122 2.87 17.68 5.54
N ILE A 123 3.83 18.44 5.02
CA ILE A 123 4.83 19.10 5.87
C ILE A 123 4.13 20.25 6.58
N SER A 124 4.22 20.29 7.91
CA SER A 124 3.58 21.28 8.76
C SER A 124 3.92 22.70 8.28
N PRO A 125 2.94 23.50 7.80
CA PRO A 125 3.22 24.81 7.26
C PRO A 125 3.67 25.74 8.38
N GLY A 126 4.89 26.28 8.26
CA GLY A 126 5.35 27.35 9.16
C GLY A 126 4.71 28.71 8.83
N LYS A 127 4.61 29.01 7.53
CA LYS A 127 3.95 30.19 6.93
C LYS A 127 3.35 29.87 5.54
N GLY A 128 3.04 28.60 5.28
CA GLY A 128 2.57 28.12 3.98
C GLY A 128 1.05 27.93 3.95
N ASP A 129 0.50 27.72 2.75
CA ASP A 129 -0.92 27.45 2.57
C ASP A 129 -1.31 26.08 3.11
N MET A 130 -2.43 26.01 3.83
CA MET A 130 -3.04 24.76 4.25
C MET A 130 -3.55 23.96 3.04
N PRO A 131 -3.48 22.62 3.06
CA PRO A 131 -4.11 21.80 2.03
C PRO A 131 -5.61 22.08 2.00
N THR A 132 -6.23 21.96 0.83
CA THR A 132 -7.69 22.11 0.70
C THR A 132 -8.39 21.10 1.62
N LEU A 133 -9.14 21.61 2.61
CA LEU A 133 -9.80 20.80 3.65
C LEU A 133 -11.20 20.31 3.22
N THR A 134 -11.83 20.98 2.26
CA THR A 134 -13.16 20.64 1.73
C THR A 134 -13.11 20.32 0.24
N ASP A 135 -14.06 19.53 -0.22
CA ASP A 135 -14.38 19.34 -1.64
C ASP A 135 -15.87 19.61 -1.81
N LYS A 136 -16.20 20.75 -2.43
CA LYS A 136 -17.55 21.34 -2.45
C LYS A 136 -18.05 21.55 -1.00
N GLU A 137 -19.11 20.85 -0.59
CA GLU A 137 -19.68 20.94 0.76
C GLU A 137 -19.22 19.82 1.71
N ARG A 138 -18.33 18.92 1.26
CA ARG A 138 -17.90 17.74 2.03
C ARG A 138 -16.50 17.95 2.61
N GLY A 139 -16.32 17.59 3.88
CA GLY A 139 -15.00 17.60 4.51
C GLY A 139 -14.13 16.46 3.97
N ARG A 140 -12.87 16.75 3.65
CA ARG A 140 -11.97 15.76 3.04
C ARG A 140 -11.32 14.83 4.04
N PHE A 141 -11.22 15.22 5.31
CA PHE A 141 -10.51 14.48 6.35
C PHE A 141 -11.43 14.21 7.54
N THR A 142 -11.36 13.01 8.12
CA THR A 142 -12.12 12.66 9.34
C THR A 142 -11.28 12.74 10.61
N LEU A 143 -9.97 12.89 10.48
CA LEU A 143 -9.01 12.94 11.59
C LEU A 143 -7.79 13.75 11.13
N VAL A 144 -7.25 14.56 12.04
CA VAL A 144 -5.98 15.26 11.85
C VAL A 144 -4.98 14.75 12.88
N ILE A 145 -3.74 14.50 12.46
CA ILE A 145 -2.65 14.03 13.33
C ILE A 145 -1.48 14.99 13.17
N TYR A 146 -0.96 15.49 14.28
CA TYR A 146 0.27 16.27 14.34
C TYR A 146 1.36 15.44 15.04
N GLU A 147 2.45 15.16 14.32
CA GLU A 147 3.63 14.55 14.97
C GLU A 147 4.29 15.47 15.99
N ASN A 148 4.02 16.77 15.92
CA ASN A 148 4.40 17.74 16.92
C ASN A 148 3.26 18.75 17.14
N ILE A 149 2.59 18.66 18.28
CA ILE A 149 1.45 19.52 18.61
C ILE A 149 1.83 21.01 18.66
N LEU A 150 3.10 21.34 18.90
CA LEU A 150 3.55 22.74 18.85
C LEU A 150 3.38 23.35 17.46
N LYS A 151 3.37 22.57 16.38
CA LYS A 151 3.11 23.09 15.04
C LYS A 151 1.68 23.60 14.91
N TYR A 152 0.71 22.87 15.44
CA TYR A 152 -0.69 23.29 15.50
C TYR A 152 -0.89 24.54 16.38
N VAL A 153 -0.21 24.61 17.52
CA VAL A 153 -0.34 25.73 18.46
C VAL A 153 0.36 27.01 17.97
N ASN A 154 1.39 26.87 17.14
CA ASN A 154 2.14 27.98 16.58
C ASN A 154 1.78 28.30 15.11
N LEU A 155 0.69 27.73 14.58
CA LEU A 155 0.12 28.19 13.31
C LEU A 155 -0.16 29.70 13.37
N ASP A 156 -0.04 30.38 12.23
CA ASP A 156 -0.54 31.74 12.11
C ASP A 156 -2.06 31.78 12.32
N ALA A 157 -2.56 32.97 12.68
CA ALA A 157 -3.95 33.14 13.10
C ALA A 157 -4.96 32.67 12.03
N TRP A 158 -4.68 32.93 10.76
CA TRP A 158 -5.59 32.58 9.66
C TRP A 158 -5.67 31.08 9.44
N ASN A 159 -4.51 30.41 9.31
CA ASN A 159 -4.47 28.95 9.16
C ASN A 159 -5.05 28.23 10.38
N ARG A 160 -4.82 28.77 11.58
CA ARG A 160 -5.36 28.22 12.83
C ARG A 160 -6.89 28.32 12.86
N GLU A 161 -7.44 29.50 12.57
CA GLU A 161 -8.89 29.72 12.52
C GLU A 161 -9.57 28.84 11.46
N LEU A 162 -8.95 28.72 10.28
CA LEU A 162 -9.44 27.86 9.20
C LEU A 162 -9.55 26.39 9.63
N LEU A 163 -8.49 25.86 10.26
CA LEU A 163 -8.48 24.48 10.72
C LEU A 163 -9.45 24.25 11.90
N ASP A 164 -9.49 25.17 12.87
CA ASP A 164 -10.39 25.05 14.02
C ASP A 164 -11.86 25.10 13.59
N LYS A 165 -12.21 26.01 12.67
CA LYS A 165 -13.55 26.06 12.08
C LYS A 165 -13.90 24.76 11.36
N TYR A 166 -12.98 24.22 10.57
CA TYR A 166 -13.16 22.93 9.91
C TYR A 166 -13.41 21.80 10.93
N CYS A 167 -12.60 21.74 11.99
CA CYS A 167 -12.73 20.73 13.04
C CYS A 167 -14.08 20.81 13.77
N VAL A 168 -14.54 22.01 14.12
CA VAL A 168 -15.84 22.21 14.79
C VAL A 168 -17.01 21.90 13.85
N GLU A 169 -16.98 22.39 12.61
CA GLU A 169 -18.08 22.24 11.65
C GLU A 169 -18.30 20.78 11.20
N TYR A 170 -17.20 20.05 11.00
CA TYR A 170 -17.21 18.68 10.50
C TYR A 170 -17.00 17.62 11.59
N GLY A 171 -16.80 18.02 12.85
CA GLY A 171 -16.57 17.13 13.99
C GLY A 171 -15.28 16.33 13.86
N VAL A 172 -14.20 16.97 13.43
CA VAL A 172 -12.89 16.33 13.20
C VAL A 172 -12.02 16.49 14.44
N GLY A 173 -11.58 15.36 15.01
CA GLY A 173 -10.67 15.35 16.15
C GLY A 173 -9.19 15.50 15.76
N ILE A 174 -8.35 15.77 16.76
CA ILE A 174 -6.90 15.94 16.59
C ILE A 174 -6.12 14.96 17.49
N ILE A 175 -5.15 14.23 16.92
CA ILE A 175 -4.12 13.54 17.71
C ILE A 175 -2.85 14.38 17.67
N GLY A 176 -2.24 14.62 18.83
CA GLY A 176 -1.02 15.40 18.95
C GLY A 176 0.05 14.66 19.76
N PHE A 177 1.30 14.77 19.32
CA PHE A 177 2.45 14.29 20.08
C PHE A 177 3.28 15.48 20.57
N PHE A 178 3.82 15.35 21.77
CA PHE A 178 4.82 16.26 22.31
C PHE A 178 5.93 15.44 22.96
N LYS A 179 7.09 15.44 22.32
CA LYS A 179 8.31 14.83 22.87
C LYS A 179 9.26 15.94 23.29
N ALA A 180 9.74 15.87 24.53
CA ALA A 180 10.66 16.87 25.04
C ALA A 180 12.04 16.75 24.37
N ASN A 181 12.78 17.84 24.38
CA ASN A 181 14.17 17.91 23.95
C ASN A 181 14.95 18.82 24.91
N GLU A 182 16.27 18.93 24.70
CA GLU A 182 17.17 19.74 25.54
C GLU A 182 16.76 21.21 25.64
N ASN A 183 16.06 21.75 24.63
CA ASN A 183 15.59 23.13 24.60
C ASN A 183 14.16 23.30 25.17
N SER A 184 13.51 22.22 25.59
CA SER A 184 12.15 22.25 26.13
C SER A 184 12.15 22.81 27.55
N LEU A 185 11.26 23.76 27.81
CA LEU A 185 11.06 24.31 29.15
C LEU A 185 10.59 23.19 30.10
N LEU A 186 11.14 23.17 31.32
CA LEU A 186 10.77 22.18 32.35
C LEU A 186 9.28 22.21 32.67
N SER A 187 8.69 23.41 32.72
CA SER A 187 7.25 23.60 32.86
C SER A 187 6.78 24.77 32.00
N ALA A 188 5.75 24.55 31.18
CA ALA A 188 5.17 25.60 30.35
C ALA A 188 3.67 25.34 30.09
N GLN A 189 2.89 26.41 30.04
CA GLN A 189 1.51 26.31 29.56
C GLN A 189 1.51 26.16 28.03
N LEU A 190 0.74 25.20 27.52
CA LEU A 190 0.48 25.07 26.09
C LEU A 190 -0.33 26.29 25.63
N LYS A 191 0.27 27.13 24.80
CA LYS A 191 -0.29 28.42 24.38
C LYS A 191 -1.74 28.26 23.88
N GLY A 192 -2.66 29.03 24.47
CA GLY A 192 -4.08 29.03 24.11
C GLY A 192 -4.90 27.89 24.74
N PHE A 193 -4.30 27.05 25.59
CA PHE A 193 -4.97 25.93 26.25
C PHE A 193 -4.80 25.98 27.78
N PRO A 194 -5.81 25.54 28.56
CA PRO A 194 -5.67 25.39 30.01
C PRO A 194 -4.94 24.08 30.35
N LEU A 195 -3.77 23.87 29.74
CA LEU A 195 -2.96 22.66 29.86
C LEU A 195 -1.49 23.03 30.06
N PHE A 196 -0.88 22.47 31.10
CA PHE A 196 0.53 22.64 31.45
C PHE A 196 1.31 21.38 31.10
N LEU A 197 2.45 21.57 30.45
CA LEU A 197 3.40 20.54 30.06
C LEU A 197 4.57 20.56 31.03
N HIS A 198 4.89 19.41 31.63
CA HIS A 198 6.11 19.23 32.43
C HIS A 198 7.02 18.23 31.74
N SER A 199 8.20 18.67 31.32
CA SER A 199 9.05 18.02 30.31
C SER A 199 10.37 17.49 30.87
N ASN A 200 11.08 16.68 30.09
CA ASN A 200 12.39 16.09 30.42
C ASN A 200 12.38 15.27 31.72
N LEU A 201 11.36 14.41 31.85
CA LEU A 201 11.18 13.53 33.00
C LEU A 201 11.55 12.08 32.67
N GLY A 202 12.30 11.42 33.56
CA GLY A 202 12.37 9.96 33.61
C GLY A 202 11.11 9.40 34.28
N LEU A 203 10.36 8.54 33.58
CA LEU A 203 9.11 7.95 34.09
C LEU A 203 9.24 6.45 34.36
N LYS A 204 8.40 5.92 35.26
CA LYS A 204 8.26 4.49 35.57
C LYS A 204 6.81 4.11 35.88
N ASP A 205 6.54 2.80 35.96
CA ASP A 205 5.29 2.22 36.45
C ASP A 205 4.02 2.77 35.74
N CYS A 206 3.84 2.44 34.46
CA CYS A 206 2.72 2.95 33.67
C CYS A 206 1.41 2.17 33.92
N THR A 207 0.31 2.88 34.12
CA THR A 207 -1.02 2.32 34.36
C THR A 207 -2.03 2.88 33.36
N VAL A 208 -2.85 2.00 32.78
CA VAL A 208 -3.96 2.38 31.89
C VAL A 208 -5.18 2.75 32.73
N ASN A 209 -5.78 3.93 32.50
CA ASN A 209 -6.97 4.37 33.23
C ASN A 209 -8.23 3.60 32.76
N PRO A 210 -8.82 2.70 33.58
CA PRO A 210 -9.99 1.90 33.19
C PRO A 210 -11.25 2.72 32.92
N LYS A 211 -11.30 3.99 33.36
CA LYS A 211 -12.45 4.88 33.16
C LYS A 211 -12.42 5.62 31.83
N SER A 212 -11.31 5.57 31.10
CA SER A 212 -11.17 6.32 29.85
C SER A 212 -12.11 5.73 28.77
N PRO A 213 -13.01 6.54 28.19
CA PRO A 213 -13.93 6.08 27.14
C PRO A 213 -13.22 5.83 25.79
N LEU A 214 -11.95 6.22 25.68
CA LEU A 214 -11.11 6.00 24.51
C LEU A 214 -10.77 4.52 24.31
N LEU A 215 -10.66 3.75 25.39
CA LEU A 215 -10.13 2.38 25.34
C LEU A 215 -11.14 1.43 24.69
N PHE A 216 -10.72 0.76 23.62
CA PHE A 216 -11.53 -0.23 22.91
C PHE A 216 -10.76 -1.54 22.73
N ILE A 217 -9.62 -1.49 22.05
CA ILE A 217 -8.69 -2.60 21.91
C ILE A 217 -7.81 -2.72 23.16
N THR A 218 -7.35 -1.60 23.72
CA THR A 218 -6.49 -1.60 24.91
C THR A 218 -7.27 -2.10 26.12
N ARG A 219 -6.70 -3.05 26.85
CA ARG A 219 -7.26 -3.53 28.12
C ARG A 219 -6.61 -2.76 29.26
N SER A 220 -7.44 -2.24 30.16
CA SER A 220 -6.96 -1.78 31.47
C SER A 220 -6.67 -2.99 32.36
N GLY A 221 -5.45 -3.09 32.88
CA GLY A 221 -5.01 -4.23 33.67
C GLY A 221 -4.01 -3.84 34.76
N GLN A 222 -3.10 -4.77 35.07
CA GLN A 222 -2.01 -4.52 36.02
C GLN A 222 -1.10 -3.39 35.53
N PRO A 223 -0.52 -2.58 36.43
CA PRO A 223 0.51 -1.62 36.07
C PRO A 223 1.66 -2.32 35.33
N LEU A 224 2.22 -1.67 34.30
CA LEU A 224 3.47 -2.07 33.68
C LEU A 224 4.62 -1.60 34.59
N PRO A 225 5.29 -2.50 35.32
CA PRO A 225 6.32 -2.09 36.27
C PRO A 225 7.63 -1.73 35.56
N GLY A 226 8.41 -0.84 36.18
CA GLY A 226 9.76 -0.52 35.75
C GLY A 226 9.87 0.77 34.92
N PRO A 227 11.10 1.13 34.50
CA PRO A 227 11.37 2.38 33.82
C PRO A 227 10.78 2.41 32.41
N LEU A 228 10.24 3.56 32.02
CA LEU A 228 9.86 3.85 30.65
C LEU A 228 11.13 4.19 29.83
N PRO A 229 11.11 4.00 28.49
CA PRO A 229 12.28 4.28 27.67
C PRO A 229 12.65 5.78 27.64
N GLY A 230 13.88 6.11 28.07
CA GLY A 230 14.43 7.48 28.04
C GLY A 230 13.89 8.42 29.13
N ASP A 231 14.46 9.62 29.17
CA ASP A 231 14.15 10.68 30.16
C ASP A 231 13.57 11.94 29.50
N ASP A 232 13.14 11.84 28.25
CA ASP A 232 12.59 12.92 27.42
C ASP A 232 11.05 12.97 27.43
N TRP A 233 10.44 12.46 28.51
CA TRP A 233 8.99 12.41 28.65
C TRP A 233 8.39 13.74 29.08
N THR A 234 7.15 13.94 28.66
CA THR A 234 6.29 15.03 29.10
C THR A 234 5.04 14.47 29.77
N VAL A 235 4.63 15.10 30.86
CA VAL A 235 3.35 14.83 31.52
C VAL A 235 2.45 16.05 31.46
N PHE A 236 1.15 15.81 31.50
CA PHE A 236 0.12 16.82 31.33
C PHE A 236 -0.58 17.12 32.66
N GLN A 237 -0.69 18.40 32.99
CA GLN A 237 -1.45 18.89 34.14
C GLN A 237 -2.46 19.93 33.66
N SER A 238 -3.71 19.80 34.10
CA SER A 238 -4.78 20.74 33.76
C SER A 238 -5.59 21.07 35.01
N ASN A 239 -6.08 22.31 35.08
CA ASN A 239 -7.09 22.74 36.04
C ASN A 239 -8.51 22.76 35.44
N HIS A 240 -8.65 22.46 34.15
CA HIS A 240 -9.92 22.38 33.43
C HIS A 240 -10.39 20.93 33.32
N SER A 241 -11.70 20.71 33.52
CA SER A 241 -12.38 19.41 33.44
C SER A 241 -12.46 18.79 32.04
N THR A 242 -11.89 19.44 31.01
CA THR A 242 -11.94 18.92 29.63
C THR A 242 -10.91 17.82 29.42
N TYR A 243 -9.84 17.80 30.23
CA TYR A 243 -8.76 16.85 30.10
C TYR A 243 -8.95 15.68 31.08
N GLU A 244 -9.01 14.47 30.54
CA GLU A 244 -9.07 13.23 31.30
C GLU A 244 -7.82 12.38 31.02
N PRO A 245 -7.21 11.75 32.06
CA PRO A 245 -6.04 10.92 31.87
C PRO A 245 -6.39 9.60 31.18
N VAL A 246 -5.54 9.18 30.25
CA VAL A 246 -5.63 7.87 29.58
C VAL A 246 -4.53 6.94 30.09
N LEU A 247 -3.29 7.42 30.12
CA LEU A 247 -2.14 6.73 30.72
C LEU A 247 -1.61 7.55 31.89
N LEU A 248 -1.30 6.85 32.99
CA LEU A 248 -0.81 7.40 34.24
C LEU A 248 0.55 6.78 34.57
N THR A 249 1.48 7.55 35.12
CA THR A 249 2.87 7.13 35.37
C THR A 249 3.39 7.70 36.69
N LYS A 250 4.55 7.23 37.14
CA LYS A 250 5.30 7.81 38.27
C LYS A 250 6.63 8.37 37.79
N THR A 251 7.20 9.31 38.53
CA THR A 251 8.58 9.79 38.28
C THR A 251 9.61 8.75 38.73
N GLN A 252 10.76 8.68 38.04
CA GLN A 252 11.87 7.84 38.45
C GLN A 252 12.56 8.42 39.70
N SER A 253 12.82 9.73 39.71
CA SER A 253 13.39 10.48 40.82
C SER A 253 12.31 10.99 41.79
N ALA A 254 12.66 11.02 43.09
CA ALA A 254 11.82 11.59 44.15
C ALA A 254 12.01 13.12 44.30
N GLU A 255 12.87 13.72 43.47
CA GLU A 255 13.02 15.17 43.40
C GLU A 255 11.74 15.76 42.83
N SER A 256 10.93 16.32 43.73
CA SER A 256 9.69 17.01 43.46
C SER A 256 9.88 17.99 42.30
N VAL A 257 9.12 17.83 41.21
CA VAL A 257 8.81 18.97 40.35
C VAL A 257 8.20 20.02 41.29
N PRO A 258 8.81 21.20 41.50
CA PRO A 258 8.44 22.10 42.60
C PRO A 258 6.97 22.54 42.58
N SER A 259 6.28 22.39 41.44
CA SER A 259 4.85 22.69 41.24
C SER A 259 3.90 21.50 41.45
N LEU A 260 4.39 20.27 41.66
CA LEU A 260 3.57 19.07 41.92
C LEU A 260 3.78 18.63 43.37
N GLY A 261 2.77 18.86 44.22
CA GLY A 261 2.82 18.60 45.66
C GLY A 261 3.22 17.17 46.07
N THR A 262 3.62 17.05 47.34
CA THR A 262 4.43 15.99 47.96
C THR A 262 3.76 14.62 48.18
N THR A 263 2.72 14.25 47.44
CA THR A 263 2.15 12.89 47.46
C THR A 263 2.48 12.17 46.15
N ALA A 264 2.67 10.85 46.21
CA ALA A 264 3.00 9.99 45.05
C ALA A 264 1.90 10.08 43.99
N THR A 265 1.96 11.13 43.18
CA THR A 265 0.93 11.55 42.24
C THR A 265 1.14 10.79 40.95
N LEU A 266 0.12 10.03 40.56
CA LEU A 266 0.08 9.44 39.23
C LEU A 266 -0.01 10.59 38.20
N LEU A 267 0.99 10.69 37.34
CA LEU A 267 1.14 11.77 36.37
C LEU A 267 0.61 11.33 34.99
N PRO A 268 -0.30 12.09 34.37
CA PRO A 268 -0.83 11.76 33.05
C PRO A 268 0.24 11.90 31.96
N SER A 269 0.65 10.80 31.33
CA SER A 269 1.55 10.82 30.17
C SER A 269 0.79 10.79 28.83
N VAL A 270 -0.50 10.45 28.87
CA VAL A 270 -1.44 10.61 27.76
C VAL A 270 -2.75 11.15 28.31
N VAL A 271 -3.29 12.18 27.67
CA VAL A 271 -4.59 12.79 28.04
C VAL A 271 -5.53 12.85 26.85
N GLN A 272 -6.82 12.74 27.14
CA GLN A 272 -7.91 13.00 26.22
C GLN A 272 -8.51 14.36 26.55
N ASP A 273 -8.63 15.23 25.55
CA ASP A 273 -9.40 16.47 25.60
C ASP A 273 -10.81 16.21 25.05
N LEU A 274 -11.82 16.43 25.89
CA LEU A 274 -13.23 16.27 25.55
C LEU A 274 -13.76 17.40 24.64
N GLY A 275 -12.97 18.45 24.40
CA GLY A 275 -13.36 19.61 23.60
C GLY A 275 -14.32 20.56 24.30
N LEU A 276 -14.40 20.53 25.64
CA LEU A 276 -15.30 21.42 26.39
C LEU A 276 -14.84 22.88 26.39
N HIS A 277 -13.56 23.12 26.07
CA HIS A 277 -12.98 24.47 26.02
C HIS A 277 -13.24 25.18 24.67
N ASP A 278 -13.09 24.47 23.54
CA ASP A 278 -13.12 25.06 22.19
C ASP A 278 -13.91 24.26 21.15
N GLY A 279 -14.59 23.18 21.56
CA GLY A 279 -15.41 22.34 20.68
C GLY A 279 -14.63 21.27 19.90
N ILE A 280 -13.32 21.12 20.10
CA ILE A 280 -12.49 20.17 19.36
C ILE A 280 -11.98 19.06 20.29
N GLN A 281 -12.28 17.81 19.96
CA GLN A 281 -11.79 16.67 20.72
C GLN A 281 -10.34 16.34 20.35
N ARG A 282 -9.50 16.03 21.35
CA ARG A 282 -8.09 15.72 21.12
C ARG A 282 -7.58 14.54 21.95
N VAL A 283 -6.50 13.92 21.50
CA VAL A 283 -5.71 12.99 22.30
C VAL A 283 -4.25 13.39 22.20
N LEU A 284 -3.61 13.63 23.34
CA LEU A 284 -2.26 14.17 23.42
C LEU A 284 -1.31 13.17 24.08
N PHE A 285 -0.20 12.87 23.41
CA PHE A 285 0.83 11.94 23.86
C PHE A 285 2.08 12.71 24.31
N GLY A 286 2.59 12.38 25.49
CA GLY A 286 3.76 13.03 26.10
C GLY A 286 5.11 12.43 25.70
N ASN A 287 5.14 11.54 24.70
CA ASN A 287 6.33 11.05 24.02
C ASN A 287 5.91 10.37 22.69
N ASN A 288 6.87 9.90 21.90
CA ASN A 288 6.68 9.22 20.62
C ASN A 288 6.09 7.80 20.77
N LEU A 289 5.96 7.10 19.64
CA LEU A 289 5.45 5.74 19.54
C LEU A 289 6.49 4.64 19.85
N ASN A 290 7.72 4.99 20.23
CA ASN A 290 8.75 4.01 20.64
C ASN A 290 8.31 3.15 21.85
N PHE A 291 7.43 3.69 22.70
CA PHE A 291 6.82 2.93 23.78
C PHE A 291 5.58 2.17 23.27
N TRP A 292 5.60 0.84 23.34
CA TRP A 292 4.58 -0.01 22.71
C TRP A 292 3.14 0.27 23.19
N LEU A 293 2.94 0.69 24.44
CA LEU A 293 1.60 1.03 24.95
C LEU A 293 1.06 2.32 24.32
N HIS A 294 1.93 3.25 23.90
CA HIS A 294 1.50 4.38 23.07
C HIS A 294 0.96 3.90 21.73
N LYS A 295 1.55 2.88 21.10
CA LYS A 295 1.03 2.32 19.83
C LYS A 295 -0.39 1.76 20.02
N LEU A 296 -0.66 1.06 21.13
CA LEU A 296 -2.00 0.57 21.45
C LEU A 296 -3.02 1.71 21.64
N VAL A 297 -2.68 2.67 22.50
CA VAL A 297 -3.56 3.81 22.79
C VAL A 297 -3.76 4.69 21.54
N PHE A 298 -2.75 4.77 20.67
CA PHE A 298 -2.86 5.47 19.39
C PHE A 298 -3.88 4.81 18.45
N VAL A 299 -3.89 3.48 18.34
CA VAL A 299 -4.91 2.76 17.54
C VAL A 299 -6.31 3.03 18.10
N ASP A 300 -6.48 3.02 19.41
CA ASP A 300 -7.75 3.38 20.06
C ASP A 300 -8.14 4.84 19.83
N ALA A 301 -7.18 5.77 19.88
CA ALA A 301 -7.40 7.19 19.61
C ALA A 301 -7.89 7.45 18.17
N VAL A 302 -7.29 6.77 17.19
CA VAL A 302 -7.73 6.83 15.78
C VAL A 302 -9.16 6.33 15.63
N GLY A 303 -9.50 5.21 16.27
CA GLY A 303 -10.85 4.66 16.27
C GLY A 303 -11.87 5.58 16.96
N PHE A 304 -11.50 6.13 18.12
CA PHE A 304 -12.36 7.00 18.93
C PHE A 304 -12.66 8.32 18.22
N LEU A 305 -11.63 9.07 17.84
CA LEU A 305 -11.78 10.42 17.25
C LEU A 305 -12.35 10.40 15.82
N SER A 306 -12.27 9.26 15.12
CA SER A 306 -12.94 9.09 13.82
C SER A 306 -14.41 8.70 13.93
N GLY A 307 -14.97 8.59 15.14
CA GLY A 307 -16.33 8.08 15.36
C GLY A 307 -16.49 6.63 14.90
N LYS A 308 -15.44 5.81 15.10
CA LYS A 308 -15.30 4.41 14.67
C LYS A 308 -15.21 4.19 13.15
N LYS A 309 -15.15 5.24 12.32
CA LYS A 309 -14.95 5.12 10.87
C LYS A 309 -13.61 4.48 10.51
N LEU A 310 -12.58 4.73 11.33
CA LEU A 310 -11.23 4.16 11.21
C LEU A 310 -10.95 3.27 12.42
N SER A 311 -11.73 2.20 12.59
CA SER A 311 -11.57 1.26 13.70
C SER A 311 -11.30 -0.16 13.23
N LEU A 312 -10.47 -0.89 13.98
CA LEU A 312 -10.23 -2.31 13.78
C LEU A 312 -11.19 -3.11 14.68
N SER A 313 -11.74 -4.22 14.17
CA SER A 313 -12.55 -5.15 14.98
C SER A 313 -11.74 -5.69 16.17
N LEU A 314 -12.40 -6.29 17.17
CA LEU A 314 -11.71 -7.04 18.24
C LEU A 314 -11.32 -8.46 17.81
N GLU A 315 -11.90 -8.99 16.74
CA GLU A 315 -11.62 -10.36 16.28
C GLU A 315 -10.27 -10.46 15.56
N ARG A 316 -9.47 -11.47 15.91
CA ARG A 316 -8.21 -11.81 15.23
C ARG A 316 -8.18 -13.28 14.89
N HIS A 317 -7.76 -13.59 13.68
CA HIS A 317 -7.59 -14.96 13.22
C HIS A 317 -6.11 -15.28 13.11
N LEU A 318 -5.69 -16.35 13.76
CA LEU A 318 -4.30 -16.80 13.79
C LEU A 318 -4.22 -18.21 13.20
N LEU A 319 -3.31 -18.40 12.25
CA LEU A 319 -2.90 -19.69 11.72
C LEU A 319 -1.38 -19.78 11.80
N VAL A 320 -0.86 -20.92 12.25
CA VAL A 320 0.58 -21.19 12.31
C VAL A 320 0.87 -22.39 11.43
N ASP A 321 1.53 -22.11 10.31
CA ASP A 321 1.98 -23.11 9.35
C ASP A 321 3.41 -23.53 9.73
N ILE A 322 3.61 -24.83 9.95
CA ILE A 322 4.92 -25.45 10.18
C ILE A 322 5.34 -26.11 8.87
N ASP A 323 6.15 -25.40 8.08
CA ASP A 323 6.72 -25.93 6.84
C ASP A 323 7.81 -26.99 7.17
N ASP A 324 8.26 -27.70 6.15
CA ASP A 324 9.42 -28.61 6.21
C ASP A 324 9.28 -29.83 7.14
N ILE A 325 8.05 -30.29 7.39
CA ILE A 325 7.83 -31.58 8.06
C ILE A 325 8.50 -32.69 7.25
N PHE A 326 9.36 -33.44 7.96
CA PHE A 326 10.32 -34.45 7.48
C PHE A 326 11.57 -33.94 6.74
N VAL A 327 11.72 -32.65 6.39
CA VAL A 327 12.84 -32.20 5.54
C VAL A 327 14.14 -31.97 6.34
N GLY A 328 14.03 -31.65 7.63
CA GLY A 328 15.16 -31.23 8.48
C GLY A 328 16.35 -32.19 8.46
N LYS A 329 17.57 -31.66 8.57
CA LYS A 329 18.80 -32.47 8.65
C LYS A 329 18.87 -33.20 9.99
N GLU A 330 19.59 -34.33 10.04
CA GLU A 330 19.90 -35.02 11.30
C GLU A 330 20.44 -34.05 12.37
N GLY A 331 19.93 -34.16 13.59
CA GLY A 331 20.23 -33.28 14.73
C GLY A 331 19.33 -32.04 14.85
N THR A 332 18.51 -31.76 13.83
CA THR A 332 17.59 -30.60 13.82
C THR A 332 16.12 -31.00 13.86
N ARG A 333 15.81 -32.31 13.83
CA ARG A 333 14.45 -32.80 13.71
C ARG A 333 13.77 -32.89 15.08
N MET A 334 12.44 -33.04 15.06
CA MET A 334 11.68 -33.24 16.29
C MET A 334 11.88 -34.65 16.82
N LYS A 335 12.18 -34.78 18.11
CA LYS A 335 12.18 -36.06 18.82
C LYS A 335 10.81 -36.33 19.43
N VAL A 336 10.60 -37.53 19.96
CA VAL A 336 9.38 -37.92 20.71
C VAL A 336 8.95 -36.87 21.74
N LYS A 337 9.90 -36.33 22.51
CA LYS A 337 9.63 -35.31 23.52
C LYS A 337 9.11 -33.99 22.94
N ASP A 338 9.52 -33.66 21.72
CA ASP A 338 9.18 -32.40 21.04
C ASP A 338 7.78 -32.49 20.45
N VAL A 339 7.44 -33.62 19.83
CA VAL A 339 6.08 -33.91 19.34
C VAL A 339 5.05 -33.89 20.47
N LYS A 340 5.37 -34.47 21.63
CA LYS A 340 4.51 -34.39 22.83
C LYS A 340 4.29 -32.94 23.27
N ALA A 341 5.37 -32.15 23.34
CA ALA A 341 5.28 -30.74 23.72
C ALA A 341 4.49 -29.90 22.71
N LEU A 342 4.58 -30.21 21.41
CA LEU A 342 3.78 -29.59 20.35
C LEU A 342 2.27 -29.81 20.61
N LEU A 343 1.88 -31.05 20.90
CA LEU A 343 0.48 -31.40 21.18
C LEU A 343 -0.03 -30.78 22.49
N GLU A 344 0.79 -30.81 23.55
CA GLU A 344 0.46 -30.18 24.83
C GLU A 344 0.28 -28.66 24.69
N THR A 345 1.16 -28.00 23.94
CA THR A 345 1.08 -26.55 23.69
C THR A 345 -0.13 -26.21 22.83
N GLN A 346 -0.44 -27.01 21.79
CA GLN A 346 -1.66 -26.85 21.00
C GLN A 346 -2.91 -26.91 21.89
N ARG A 347 -3.00 -27.90 22.79
CA ARG A 347 -4.11 -28.04 23.74
C ARG A 347 -4.19 -26.85 24.69
N ALA A 348 -3.06 -26.37 25.21
CA ALA A 348 -3.03 -25.20 26.08
C ALA A 348 -3.47 -23.91 25.37
N LEU A 349 -3.06 -23.73 24.10
CA LEU A 349 -3.44 -22.57 23.29
C LEU A 349 -4.94 -22.55 22.97
N ARG A 350 -5.59 -23.71 22.84
CA ARG A 350 -7.05 -23.81 22.62
C ARG A 350 -7.90 -23.14 23.71
N ASN A 351 -7.37 -22.99 24.92
CA ASN A 351 -8.06 -22.27 26.02
C ASN A 351 -8.25 -20.78 25.71
N ASN A 352 -7.34 -20.21 24.91
CA ASN A 352 -7.23 -18.78 24.66
C ASN A 352 -7.48 -18.41 23.19
N VAL A 353 -7.30 -19.38 22.29
CA VAL A 353 -7.51 -19.29 20.85
C VAL A 353 -8.37 -20.48 20.45
N PRO A 354 -9.71 -20.35 20.41
CA PRO A 354 -10.59 -21.45 20.06
C PRO A 354 -10.22 -22.08 18.72
N ASN A 355 -10.30 -23.41 18.65
CA ASN A 355 -9.95 -24.25 17.50
C ASN A 355 -8.48 -24.18 17.06
N PHE A 356 -7.58 -23.64 17.90
CA PHE A 356 -6.15 -23.60 17.58
C PHE A 356 -5.62 -24.99 17.20
N THR A 357 -5.06 -25.07 15.99
CA THR A 357 -4.53 -26.28 15.38
C THR A 357 -3.33 -25.89 14.54
N PHE A 358 -2.17 -26.51 14.81
CA PHE A 358 -0.99 -26.35 13.95
C PHE A 358 -1.25 -27.01 12.60
N ASN A 359 -0.77 -26.36 11.55
CA ASN A 359 -0.95 -26.80 10.18
C ASN A 359 0.41 -27.24 9.62
N LEU A 360 0.55 -28.50 9.24
CA LEU A 360 1.83 -29.17 9.02
C LEU A 360 2.09 -29.37 7.52
N GLY A 361 3.14 -28.73 7.03
CA GLY A 361 3.59 -28.77 5.64
C GLY A 361 4.61 -29.87 5.41
N PHE A 362 4.25 -30.94 4.69
CA PHE A 362 5.10 -32.13 4.60
C PHE A 362 5.69 -32.40 3.22
N SER A 363 6.91 -32.95 3.23
CA SER A 363 7.60 -33.52 2.07
C SER A 363 8.00 -34.98 2.37
N GLY A 364 7.20 -35.94 1.90
CA GLY A 364 7.32 -37.34 2.29
C GLY A 364 8.62 -38.04 1.87
N LYS A 365 9.41 -37.48 0.94
CA LYS A 365 10.68 -38.08 0.51
C LYS A 365 11.68 -38.27 1.65
N PHE A 366 11.59 -37.43 2.67
CA PHE A 366 12.56 -37.33 3.75
C PHE A 366 12.05 -37.94 5.07
N PHE A 367 10.96 -38.70 5.01
CA PHE A 367 10.49 -39.49 6.14
C PHE A 367 11.56 -40.53 6.52
N HIS A 368 11.83 -40.67 7.82
CA HIS A 368 12.90 -41.53 8.34
C HIS A 368 14.28 -41.25 7.76
N ALA A 369 14.65 -39.96 7.75
CA ALA A 369 15.96 -39.49 7.29
C ALA A 369 16.80 -38.87 8.43
N GLY A 370 16.40 -39.11 9.69
CA GLY A 370 17.10 -38.64 10.89
C GLY A 370 17.89 -39.74 11.58
N SER A 371 18.20 -39.49 12.85
CA SER A 371 18.66 -40.52 13.80
C SER A 371 17.49 -41.37 14.32
N ASP A 372 17.76 -42.53 14.93
CA ASP A 372 16.73 -43.41 15.50
C ASP A 372 15.75 -42.66 16.44
N GLU A 373 16.24 -41.71 17.25
CA GLU A 373 15.39 -40.91 18.15
C GLU A 373 14.49 -39.91 17.40
N GLU A 374 14.95 -39.38 16.28
CA GLU A 374 14.22 -38.44 15.42
C GLU A 374 13.18 -39.18 14.57
N ASP A 375 13.53 -40.37 14.07
CA ASP A 375 12.62 -41.21 13.29
C ASP A 375 11.47 -41.74 14.16
N LEU A 376 11.73 -42.07 15.43
CA LEU A 376 10.67 -42.30 16.42
C LEU A 376 9.80 -41.05 16.67
N GLY A 377 10.36 -39.85 16.50
CA GLY A 377 9.62 -38.60 16.51
C GLY A 377 8.68 -38.47 15.30
N ASP A 378 9.18 -38.78 14.11
CA ASP A 378 8.39 -38.82 12.87
C ASP A 378 7.23 -39.82 12.98
N ASP A 379 7.48 -41.03 13.49
CA ASP A 379 6.46 -42.06 13.74
C ASP A 379 5.39 -41.57 14.72
N LEU A 380 5.82 -40.96 15.82
CA LEU A 380 4.89 -40.43 16.81
C LEU A 380 4.05 -39.29 16.24
N LEU A 381 4.62 -38.43 15.39
CA LEU A 381 3.88 -37.36 14.71
C LEU A 381 2.78 -37.95 13.82
N LEU A 382 3.09 -39.02 13.07
CA LEU A 382 2.11 -39.70 12.23
C LEU A 382 1.04 -40.44 13.05
N SER A 383 1.37 -40.94 14.25
CA SER A 383 0.36 -41.51 15.15
C SER A 383 -0.70 -40.49 15.59
N TYR A 384 -0.40 -39.19 15.48
CA TYR A 384 -1.29 -38.07 15.80
C TYR A 384 -1.84 -37.33 14.56
N VAL A 385 -1.89 -37.98 13.39
CA VAL A 385 -2.36 -37.34 12.14
C VAL A 385 -3.68 -36.58 12.30
N ASN A 386 -4.65 -37.13 13.04
CA ASN A 386 -5.98 -36.53 13.23
C ASN A 386 -6.01 -35.34 14.21
N GLU A 387 -4.92 -35.08 14.94
CA GLU A 387 -4.80 -33.96 15.88
C GLU A 387 -4.31 -32.66 15.20
N PHE A 388 -3.81 -32.76 13.97
CA PHE A 388 -3.21 -31.67 13.21
C PHE A 388 -3.92 -31.43 11.88
N TRP A 389 -3.72 -30.25 11.31
CA TRP A 389 -4.01 -30.02 9.90
C TRP A 389 -2.77 -30.25 9.08
N TRP A 390 -2.95 -30.58 7.80
CA TRP A 390 -1.86 -30.96 6.91
C TRP A 390 -1.99 -30.28 5.56
N PHE A 391 -0.87 -29.92 4.97
CA PHE A 391 -0.79 -29.44 3.59
C PHE A 391 0.44 -30.00 2.88
N PRO A 392 0.35 -30.22 1.55
CA PRO A 392 1.50 -30.70 0.79
C PRO A 392 2.53 -29.59 0.61
N HIS A 393 3.80 -29.95 0.75
CA HIS A 393 4.96 -29.06 0.55
C HIS A 393 5.94 -29.58 -0.50
N MET A 394 5.40 -30.23 -1.55
CA MET A 394 6.12 -30.97 -2.61
C MET A 394 6.79 -32.26 -2.11
N TRP A 395 7.08 -33.21 -3.01
CA TRP A 395 7.72 -34.49 -2.63
C TRP A 395 9.17 -34.31 -2.17
N SER A 396 10.00 -33.72 -3.04
CA SER A 396 11.44 -33.53 -2.79
C SER A 396 11.80 -32.14 -2.26
N HIS A 397 10.83 -31.38 -1.72
CA HIS A 397 11.02 -29.98 -1.33
C HIS A 397 11.60 -29.09 -2.46
N MET A 398 11.34 -29.44 -3.74
CA MET A 398 11.85 -28.70 -4.88
C MET A 398 10.97 -27.49 -5.22
N GLN A 399 11.62 -26.38 -5.57
CA GLN A 399 10.97 -25.12 -5.91
C GLN A 399 10.24 -25.23 -7.28
N PRO A 400 8.93 -24.89 -7.36
CA PRO A 400 8.16 -25.06 -8.59
C PRO A 400 8.70 -24.35 -9.84
N HIS A 401 9.35 -23.18 -9.71
CA HIS A 401 9.86 -22.44 -10.88
C HIS A 401 11.03 -23.14 -11.59
N LEU A 402 11.61 -24.17 -10.98
CA LEU A 402 12.66 -25.00 -11.59
C LEU A 402 12.09 -26.08 -12.53
N PHE A 403 10.77 -26.25 -12.54
CA PHE A 403 10.10 -27.18 -13.45
C PHE A 403 9.61 -26.42 -14.68
N HIS A 404 9.97 -26.92 -15.85
CA HIS A 404 9.53 -26.38 -17.14
C HIS A 404 8.37 -27.17 -17.73
N ASN A 405 8.09 -28.35 -17.19
CA ASN A 405 7.06 -29.26 -17.66
C ASN A 405 6.07 -29.56 -16.54
N GLN A 406 4.82 -29.13 -16.75
CA GLN A 406 3.72 -29.33 -15.82
C GLN A 406 3.50 -30.82 -15.45
N SER A 407 3.73 -31.74 -16.37
CA SER A 407 3.56 -33.18 -16.12
C SER A 407 4.58 -33.71 -15.10
N VAL A 408 5.83 -33.26 -15.19
CA VAL A 408 6.89 -33.63 -14.23
C VAL A 408 6.61 -33.04 -12.85
N LEU A 409 6.18 -31.78 -12.80
CA LEU A 409 5.76 -31.13 -11.56
C LEU A 409 4.59 -31.88 -10.91
N ALA A 410 3.59 -32.28 -11.70
CA ALA A 410 2.44 -33.06 -11.24
C ALA A 410 2.85 -34.45 -10.74
N GLU A 411 3.83 -35.10 -11.36
CA GLU A 411 4.35 -36.40 -10.93
C GLU A 411 5.02 -36.33 -9.55
N GLN A 412 5.81 -35.28 -9.29
CA GLN A 412 6.34 -35.00 -7.95
C GLN A 412 5.21 -34.81 -6.93
N MET A 413 4.14 -34.09 -7.28
CA MET A 413 2.99 -33.92 -6.40
C MET A 413 2.26 -35.25 -6.13
N LEU A 414 2.14 -36.13 -7.13
CA LEU A 414 1.51 -37.45 -7.01
C LEU A 414 2.30 -38.39 -6.10
N LEU A 415 3.63 -38.32 -6.09
CA LEU A 415 4.47 -39.06 -5.13
C LEU A 415 4.14 -38.64 -3.69
N ASN A 416 4.10 -37.33 -3.43
CA ASN A 416 3.75 -36.82 -2.09
C ASN A 416 2.31 -37.16 -1.69
N LYS A 417 1.39 -37.21 -2.66
CA LYS A 417 -0.01 -37.60 -2.43
C LYS A 417 -0.15 -39.08 -2.08
N ARG A 418 0.62 -39.96 -2.72
CA ARG A 418 0.67 -41.40 -2.39
C ARG A 418 1.17 -41.62 -0.98
N PHE A 419 2.29 -40.99 -0.62
CA PHE A 419 2.81 -41.02 0.75
C PHE A 419 1.75 -40.59 1.78
N ALA A 420 1.02 -39.51 1.49
CA ALA A 420 -0.06 -39.05 2.36
C ALA A 420 -1.17 -40.09 2.54
N MET A 421 -1.59 -40.75 1.46
CA MET A 421 -2.61 -41.81 1.51
C MET A 421 -2.14 -43.04 2.30
N GLU A 422 -0.90 -43.46 2.10
CA GLU A 422 -0.29 -44.61 2.78
C GLU A 422 -0.21 -44.39 4.30
N HIS A 423 0.02 -43.15 4.73
CA HIS A 423 0.15 -42.78 6.15
C HIS A 423 -1.11 -42.14 6.73
N GLY A 424 -2.24 -42.18 6.02
CA GLY A 424 -3.53 -41.65 6.51
C GLY A 424 -3.62 -40.12 6.62
N ILE A 425 -2.66 -39.36 6.09
CA ILE A 425 -2.67 -37.90 6.08
C ILE A 425 -3.83 -37.39 5.19
N PRO A 426 -4.68 -36.46 5.67
CA PRO A 426 -5.77 -35.90 4.88
C PRO A 426 -5.30 -35.24 3.57
N THR A 427 -5.92 -35.62 2.45
CA THR A 427 -5.54 -35.11 1.11
C THR A 427 -6.53 -34.10 0.52
N ASN A 428 -7.58 -33.75 1.25
CA ASN A 428 -8.71 -32.91 0.79
C ASN A 428 -8.83 -31.56 1.53
N MET A 429 -7.78 -31.12 2.23
CA MET A 429 -7.77 -29.84 2.97
C MET A 429 -7.89 -28.61 2.05
N GLY A 430 -7.53 -28.75 0.77
CA GLY A 430 -7.64 -27.68 -0.22
C GLY A 430 -6.67 -26.51 -0.02
N TYR A 431 -5.63 -26.71 0.80
CA TYR A 431 -4.57 -25.75 1.10
C TYR A 431 -3.19 -26.34 0.76
N ALA A 432 -2.31 -25.54 0.18
CA ALA A 432 -0.92 -25.91 -0.10
C ALA A 432 -0.02 -24.68 -0.01
N VAL A 433 1.26 -24.92 0.25
CA VAL A 433 2.31 -23.91 0.19
C VAL A 433 3.45 -24.50 -0.61
N ALA A 434 3.99 -23.74 -1.57
CA ALA A 434 5.15 -24.17 -2.33
C ALA A 434 6.44 -23.92 -1.54
N PRO A 435 7.46 -24.80 -1.65
CA PRO A 435 8.81 -24.55 -1.13
C PRO A 435 9.32 -23.16 -1.50
N HIS A 436 9.80 -22.42 -0.51
CA HIS A 436 10.27 -21.04 -0.65
C HIS A 436 9.27 -20.08 -1.29
N HIS A 437 7.96 -20.36 -1.23
CA HIS A 437 6.89 -19.60 -1.90
C HIS A 437 7.04 -19.45 -3.43
N SER A 438 7.97 -20.19 -4.02
CA SER A 438 8.30 -20.12 -5.44
C SER A 438 7.09 -20.48 -6.29
N GLY A 439 6.80 -19.64 -7.28
CA GLY A 439 5.71 -19.88 -8.23
C GLY A 439 4.32 -19.53 -7.70
N VAL A 440 4.17 -19.23 -6.40
CA VAL A 440 2.97 -18.56 -5.87
C VAL A 440 2.99 -17.10 -6.27
N TYR A 441 4.12 -16.42 -5.98
CA TYR A 441 4.40 -15.10 -6.49
C TYR A 441 5.92 -14.88 -6.64
N PRO A 442 6.43 -14.47 -7.83
CA PRO A 442 5.70 -14.30 -9.08
C PRO A 442 5.02 -15.59 -9.53
N VAL A 443 3.84 -15.46 -10.15
CA VAL A 443 3.00 -16.60 -10.52
C VAL A 443 3.73 -17.49 -11.53
N HIS A 444 3.71 -18.80 -11.27
CA HIS A 444 4.11 -19.84 -12.21
C HIS A 444 2.89 -20.69 -12.55
N LEU A 445 2.32 -20.50 -13.75
CA LEU A 445 1.02 -21.07 -14.13
C LEU A 445 0.94 -22.60 -13.95
N GLN A 446 2.02 -23.31 -14.28
CA GLN A 446 2.08 -24.77 -14.16
C GLN A 446 1.85 -25.25 -12.72
N LEU A 447 2.26 -24.46 -11.71
CA LEU A 447 2.02 -24.76 -10.30
C LEU A 447 0.53 -24.74 -9.98
N TYR A 448 -0.18 -23.68 -10.39
CA TYR A 448 -1.61 -23.52 -10.13
C TYR A 448 -2.43 -24.62 -10.79
N ASP A 449 -2.07 -25.01 -12.01
CA ASP A 449 -2.77 -26.08 -12.73
C ASP A 449 -2.47 -27.46 -12.15
N ALA A 450 -1.20 -27.75 -11.80
CA ALA A 450 -0.84 -29.00 -11.13
C ALA A 450 -1.50 -29.12 -9.75
N TRP A 451 -1.55 -28.03 -8.97
CA TRP A 451 -2.23 -27.99 -7.68
C TRP A 451 -3.73 -28.29 -7.78
N LYS A 452 -4.45 -27.66 -8.72
CA LYS A 452 -5.86 -27.97 -8.95
C LYS A 452 -6.06 -29.43 -9.35
N LYS A 453 -5.24 -29.92 -10.29
CA LYS A 453 -5.39 -31.27 -10.86
C LYS A 453 -5.04 -32.38 -9.87
N VAL A 454 -3.95 -32.25 -9.13
CA VAL A 454 -3.43 -33.31 -8.26
C VAL A 454 -4.07 -33.27 -6.88
N TRP A 455 -4.18 -32.08 -6.28
CA TRP A 455 -4.57 -31.91 -4.87
C TRP A 455 -5.94 -31.23 -4.67
N GLY A 456 -6.53 -30.64 -5.72
CA GLY A 456 -7.76 -29.86 -5.57
C GLY A 456 -7.58 -28.60 -4.72
N ILE A 457 -6.40 -27.97 -4.79
CA ILE A 457 -6.09 -26.77 -4.00
C ILE A 457 -7.00 -25.61 -4.41
N ARG A 458 -7.51 -24.92 -3.38
CA ARG A 458 -8.33 -23.70 -3.50
C ARG A 458 -7.70 -22.51 -2.80
N VAL A 459 -6.79 -22.74 -1.85
CA VAL A 459 -6.12 -21.71 -1.08
C VAL A 459 -4.62 -21.98 -1.00
N THR A 460 -3.83 -20.93 -1.05
CA THR A 460 -2.40 -20.94 -0.72
C THR A 460 -2.05 -19.66 0.04
N SER A 461 -0.81 -19.53 0.50
CA SER A 461 -0.31 -18.31 1.11
C SER A 461 1.11 -18.00 0.66
N THR A 462 1.45 -16.72 0.70
CA THR A 462 2.81 -16.24 0.36
C THR A 462 3.15 -14.98 1.15
N GLU A 463 4.42 -14.82 1.47
CA GLU A 463 4.95 -13.56 1.99
C GLU A 463 5.49 -12.63 0.90
N GLU A 464 5.52 -13.09 -0.35
CA GLU A 464 6.19 -12.42 -1.47
C GLU A 464 5.32 -11.33 -2.14
N TYR A 465 4.00 -11.33 -1.91
CA TYR A 465 3.05 -10.46 -2.64
C TYR A 465 2.49 -9.28 -1.82
N PRO A 466 2.40 -8.06 -2.40
CA PRO A 466 3.04 -7.66 -3.66
C PRO A 466 4.55 -7.52 -3.50
N HIS A 467 5.05 -7.35 -2.28
CA HIS A 467 6.46 -7.28 -1.95
C HIS A 467 6.77 -8.09 -0.70
N LEU A 468 8.00 -8.62 -0.63
CA LEU A 468 8.49 -9.28 0.59
C LEU A 468 8.55 -8.30 1.77
N LYS A 469 8.99 -7.05 1.49
CA LYS A 469 9.12 -5.98 2.49
C LYS A 469 8.62 -4.63 1.93
N PRO A 470 8.06 -3.76 2.77
CA PRO A 470 7.71 -3.99 4.18
C PRO A 470 6.46 -4.88 4.31
N ALA A 471 6.38 -5.67 5.40
CA ALA A 471 5.31 -6.66 5.60
C ALA A 471 3.89 -6.05 5.63
N ARG A 472 3.76 -4.80 6.06
CA ARG A 472 2.48 -4.05 6.09
C ARG A 472 1.84 -3.84 4.72
N PHE A 473 2.60 -4.01 3.63
CA PHE A 473 2.06 -3.96 2.26
C PHE A 473 1.59 -5.31 1.73
N ARG A 474 1.80 -6.42 2.45
CA ARG A 474 1.37 -7.74 2.00
C ARG A 474 -0.16 -7.78 1.85
N ARG A 475 -0.65 -8.35 0.75
CA ARG A 475 -2.08 -8.43 0.41
C ARG A 475 -2.46 -9.83 -0.06
N GLY A 476 -3.75 -10.09 -0.19
CA GLY A 476 -4.25 -11.27 -0.89
C GLY A 476 -4.42 -10.99 -2.39
N PHE A 477 -4.62 -12.05 -3.17
CA PHE A 477 -5.16 -11.99 -4.53
C PHE A 477 -5.75 -13.33 -4.95
N ILE A 478 -6.65 -13.33 -5.92
CA ILE A 478 -7.18 -14.56 -6.53
C ILE A 478 -6.60 -14.70 -7.93
N HIS A 479 -6.04 -15.87 -8.21
CA HIS A 479 -5.55 -16.21 -9.54
C HIS A 479 -5.90 -17.64 -9.91
N SER A 480 -6.41 -17.84 -11.13
CA SER A 480 -6.76 -19.16 -11.66
C SER A 480 -7.70 -19.99 -10.75
N GLY A 481 -8.57 -19.31 -10.01
CA GLY A 481 -9.52 -19.91 -9.05
C GLY A 481 -8.92 -20.28 -7.69
N ILE A 482 -7.64 -19.99 -7.45
CA ILE A 482 -6.97 -20.20 -6.16
C ILE A 482 -6.85 -18.86 -5.42
N SER A 483 -7.31 -18.84 -4.18
CA SER A 483 -7.13 -17.74 -3.24
C SER A 483 -5.72 -17.74 -2.66
N VAL A 484 -4.99 -16.63 -2.81
CA VAL A 484 -3.66 -16.44 -2.20
C VAL A 484 -3.81 -15.51 -1.01
N LEU A 485 -3.39 -15.94 0.19
CA LEU A 485 -3.45 -15.15 1.41
C LEU A 485 -2.08 -14.58 1.79
N PRO A 486 -2.02 -13.37 2.40
CA PRO A 486 -0.75 -12.81 2.87
C PRO A 486 -0.23 -13.60 4.08
N ARG A 487 1.01 -14.06 3.98
CA ARG A 487 1.72 -14.77 5.05
C ARG A 487 2.69 -13.81 5.76
N GLN A 488 2.89 -14.01 7.06
CA GLN A 488 3.65 -13.17 7.97
C GLN A 488 4.87 -13.91 8.51
N THR A 489 5.94 -13.17 8.78
CA THR A 489 7.11 -13.67 9.50
C THR A 489 6.92 -13.48 11.01
N CYS A 490 7.49 -14.36 11.83
CA CYS A 490 7.38 -14.28 13.29
C CYS A 490 8.73 -14.10 14.02
N GLY A 491 9.78 -13.70 13.31
CA GLY A 491 11.13 -13.58 13.88
C GLY A 491 11.84 -14.91 14.13
N LEU A 492 11.25 -16.03 13.73
CA LEU A 492 11.91 -17.33 13.73
C LEU A 492 12.49 -17.61 12.34
N PHE A 493 13.67 -18.22 12.32
CA PHE A 493 14.42 -18.47 11.09
C PHE A 493 14.20 -19.90 10.60
N THR A 494 14.48 -20.14 9.32
CA THR A 494 14.31 -21.44 8.66
C THR A 494 15.29 -22.50 9.19
N HIS A 495 16.52 -22.08 9.54
CA HIS A 495 17.52 -22.94 10.16
C HIS A 495 17.34 -23.01 11.68
N THR A 496 17.81 -24.09 12.29
CA THR A 496 17.81 -24.23 13.75
C THR A 496 18.64 -23.11 14.37
N ILE A 497 18.02 -22.42 15.32
CA ILE A 497 18.66 -21.41 16.16
C ILE A 497 18.34 -21.78 17.59
N PHE A 498 19.37 -21.89 18.41
CA PHE A 498 19.22 -22.09 19.85
C PHE A 498 18.94 -20.75 20.53
N TYR A 499 18.20 -20.77 21.63
CA TYR A 499 17.77 -19.56 22.34
C TYR A 499 18.95 -18.64 22.68
N LYS A 500 20.06 -19.22 23.14
CA LYS A 500 21.29 -18.49 23.51
C LYS A 500 22.01 -17.85 22.33
N GLU A 501 21.80 -18.37 21.13
CA GLU A 501 22.44 -17.96 19.88
C GLU A 501 21.50 -17.14 18.99
N TYR A 502 20.33 -16.78 19.50
CA TYR A 502 19.36 -15.99 18.76
C TYR A 502 20.02 -14.68 18.27
N PRO A 503 19.85 -14.30 16.98
CA PRO A 503 20.48 -13.10 16.44
C PRO A 503 20.12 -11.85 17.25
N GLY A 504 21.14 -11.16 17.79
CA GLY A 504 20.97 -10.02 18.70
C GLY A 504 20.76 -10.38 20.18
N GLY A 505 20.72 -11.67 20.50
CA GLY A 505 20.58 -12.22 21.84
C GLY A 505 19.13 -12.64 22.18
N PRO A 506 18.94 -13.43 23.24
CA PRO A 506 17.62 -13.97 23.59
C PRO A 506 16.55 -12.91 23.86
N ASN A 507 16.95 -11.76 24.41
CA ASN A 507 16.05 -10.64 24.69
C ASN A 507 15.43 -10.01 23.43
N GLU A 508 16.01 -10.22 22.23
CA GLU A 508 15.43 -9.70 20.99
C GLU A 508 14.14 -10.45 20.62
N LEU A 509 14.09 -11.77 20.84
CA LEU A 509 12.86 -12.54 20.64
C LEU A 509 11.76 -12.04 21.58
N ASP A 510 12.11 -11.79 22.85
CA ASP A 510 11.17 -11.25 23.83
C ASP A 510 10.69 -9.84 23.46
N LYS A 511 11.55 -8.98 22.92
CA LYS A 511 11.15 -7.65 22.42
C LYS A 511 10.16 -7.74 21.26
N LEU A 512 10.34 -8.69 20.33
CA LEU A 512 9.40 -8.90 19.23
C LEU A 512 8.01 -9.29 19.75
N ILE A 513 7.96 -10.14 20.77
CA ILE A 513 6.73 -10.65 21.39
C ILE A 513 6.07 -9.59 22.29
N ASN A 514 6.85 -8.91 23.13
CA ASN A 514 6.37 -8.03 24.18
C ASN A 514 6.25 -6.58 23.68
N GLY A 515 5.24 -6.34 22.84
CA GLY A 515 4.94 -5.02 22.30
C GLY A 515 5.71 -4.65 21.02
N GLY A 516 6.59 -5.53 20.53
CA GLY A 516 7.32 -5.35 19.28
C GLY A 516 6.54 -5.79 18.03
N GLU A 517 7.28 -6.04 16.95
CA GLU A 517 6.72 -6.26 15.61
C GLU A 517 5.76 -7.46 15.52
N LEU A 518 6.01 -8.56 16.23
CA LEU A 518 5.13 -9.73 16.20
C LEU A 518 3.78 -9.42 16.88
N PHE A 519 3.83 -8.71 18.01
CA PHE A 519 2.63 -8.19 18.67
C PHE A 519 1.86 -7.21 17.76
N LEU A 520 2.55 -6.24 17.16
CA LEU A 520 1.94 -5.25 16.29
C LEU A 520 1.32 -5.87 15.04
N THR A 521 1.92 -6.93 14.51
CA THR A 521 1.37 -7.70 13.38
C THR A 521 -0.01 -8.23 13.73
N VAL A 522 -0.19 -8.86 14.91
CA VAL A 522 -1.50 -9.36 15.35
C VAL A 522 -2.44 -8.22 15.75
N LEU A 523 -1.92 -7.15 16.35
CA LEU A 523 -2.72 -5.98 16.70
C LEU A 523 -3.40 -5.35 15.47
N LEU A 524 -2.64 -5.17 14.39
CA LEU A 524 -3.07 -4.39 13.23
C LEU A 524 -3.69 -5.23 12.12
N ASN A 525 -3.42 -6.54 12.07
CA ASN A 525 -3.98 -7.44 11.05
C ASN A 525 -5.12 -8.31 11.59
N PRO A 526 -6.35 -8.21 11.03
CA PRO A 526 -7.46 -9.08 11.42
C PRO A 526 -7.22 -10.58 11.17
N ILE A 527 -6.32 -10.91 10.25
CA ILE A 527 -5.93 -12.27 9.87
C ILE A 527 -4.40 -12.31 9.76
N SER A 528 -3.77 -13.22 10.48
CA SER A 528 -2.32 -13.47 10.44
C SER A 528 -2.04 -14.95 10.24
N ILE A 529 -1.37 -15.29 9.14
CA ILE A 529 -0.84 -16.63 8.87
C ILE A 529 0.66 -16.56 9.08
N PHE A 530 1.20 -17.22 10.10
CA PHE A 530 2.62 -17.18 10.39
C PHE A 530 3.35 -18.37 9.77
N MET A 531 4.48 -18.08 9.14
CA MET A 531 5.43 -19.09 8.68
C MET A 531 6.39 -19.50 9.80
N THR A 532 6.42 -20.78 10.12
CA THR A 532 7.47 -21.45 10.88
C THR A 532 7.93 -22.72 10.17
N HIS A 533 8.97 -23.36 10.68
CA HIS A 533 9.55 -24.58 10.10
C HIS A 533 9.72 -25.64 11.19
N LEU A 534 9.77 -26.92 10.80
CA LEU A 534 9.99 -28.05 11.71
C LEU A 534 11.13 -27.82 12.71
N SER A 535 12.23 -27.23 12.25
CA SER A 535 13.42 -26.90 13.07
C SER A 535 13.12 -25.97 14.25
N ASN A 536 12.05 -25.16 14.18
CA ASN A 536 11.64 -24.27 15.27
C ASN A 536 10.96 -25.00 16.44
N TYR A 537 10.57 -26.26 16.24
CA TYR A 537 9.87 -27.08 17.22
C TYR A 537 10.72 -28.24 17.75
N GLY A 538 11.86 -28.53 17.12
CA GLY A 538 12.91 -29.37 17.70
C GLY A 538 13.75 -28.62 18.74
N ASN A 539 14.56 -29.36 19.50
CA ASN A 539 15.56 -28.82 20.43
C ASN A 539 14.97 -27.83 21.47
N ASP A 540 15.28 -26.52 21.36
CA ASP A 540 14.84 -25.47 22.30
C ASP A 540 13.37 -25.05 22.13
N ARG A 541 12.69 -25.53 21.08
CA ARG A 541 11.25 -25.32 20.84
C ARG A 541 10.84 -23.85 20.81
N LEU A 542 11.66 -22.99 20.20
CA LEU A 542 11.41 -21.55 20.12
C LEU A 542 10.04 -21.20 19.53
N GLY A 543 9.53 -22.02 18.60
CA GLY A 543 8.16 -21.88 18.06
C GLY A 543 7.09 -21.95 19.14
N LEU A 544 7.19 -22.93 20.06
CA LEU A 544 6.22 -23.10 21.15
C LEU A 544 6.29 -21.94 22.14
N TYR A 545 7.50 -21.54 22.53
CA TYR A 545 7.73 -20.39 23.40
C TYR A 545 7.11 -19.12 22.81
N THR A 546 7.41 -18.83 21.55
CA THR A 546 7.01 -17.60 20.85
C THR A 546 5.50 -17.41 20.85
N PHE A 547 4.73 -18.41 20.38
CA PHE A 547 3.28 -18.25 20.28
C PHE A 547 2.57 -18.33 21.63
N LYS A 548 3.08 -19.11 22.58
CA LYS A 548 2.53 -19.14 23.95
C LYS A 548 2.70 -17.78 24.63
N SER A 549 3.90 -17.19 24.55
CA SER A 549 4.20 -15.88 25.12
C SER A 549 3.42 -14.77 24.41
N LEU A 550 3.32 -14.80 23.08
CA LEU A 550 2.53 -13.84 22.30
C LEU A 550 1.05 -13.84 22.70
N VAL A 551 0.42 -15.02 22.76
CA VAL A 551 -0.99 -15.13 23.15
C VAL A 551 -1.21 -14.63 24.57
N ALA A 552 -0.32 -14.99 25.51
CA ALA A 552 -0.40 -14.49 26.87
C ALA A 552 -0.31 -12.95 26.92
N PHE A 553 0.67 -12.37 26.22
CA PHE A 553 0.86 -10.92 26.17
C PHE A 553 -0.35 -10.19 25.56
N LEU A 554 -0.88 -10.69 24.44
CA LEU A 554 -2.10 -10.15 23.81
C LEU A 554 -3.28 -10.17 24.78
N GLN A 555 -3.48 -11.25 25.51
CA GLN A 555 -4.57 -11.36 26.48
C GLN A 555 -4.39 -10.46 27.70
N THR A 556 -3.16 -10.22 28.14
CA THR A 556 -2.89 -9.31 29.25
C THR A 556 -3.26 -7.87 28.89
N TRP A 557 -2.90 -7.42 27.69
CA TRP A 557 -2.92 -6.00 27.33
C TRP A 557 -4.03 -5.57 26.38
N THR A 558 -4.78 -6.51 25.81
CA THR A 558 -5.80 -6.20 24.81
C THR A 558 -7.14 -6.90 25.06
N ASN A 559 -8.22 -6.34 24.52
CA ASN A 559 -9.55 -6.93 24.47
C ASN A 559 -9.77 -7.79 23.22
N LEU A 560 -8.68 -8.15 22.52
CA LEU A 560 -8.75 -8.94 21.29
C LEU A 560 -9.29 -10.35 21.58
N ARG A 561 -10.10 -10.84 20.64
CA ARG A 561 -10.67 -12.19 20.64
C ARG A 561 -9.96 -12.97 19.55
N LEU A 562 -9.03 -13.83 19.96
CA LEU A 562 -8.23 -14.65 19.06
C LEU A 562 -9.02 -15.91 18.69
N GLN A 563 -8.91 -16.37 17.44
CA GLN A 563 -9.46 -17.65 16.98
C GLN A 563 -8.65 -18.23 15.83
N THR A 564 -8.80 -19.52 15.57
CA THR A 564 -8.21 -20.19 14.40
C THR A 564 -9.33 -20.72 13.50
N LEU A 565 -9.18 -20.53 12.19
CA LEU A 565 -10.08 -21.09 11.18
C LEU A 565 -9.29 -21.96 10.20
N PRO A 566 -9.90 -23.02 9.64
CA PRO A 566 -9.31 -23.78 8.54
C PRO A 566 -8.96 -22.85 7.36
N PRO A 567 -7.86 -23.10 6.62
CA PRO A 567 -7.37 -22.18 5.59
C PRO A 567 -8.42 -21.76 4.54
N VAL A 568 -9.30 -22.67 4.12
CA VAL A 568 -10.39 -22.36 3.18
C VAL A 568 -11.38 -21.36 3.76
N GLN A 569 -11.81 -21.55 5.00
CA GLN A 569 -12.72 -20.63 5.69
C GLN A 569 -12.04 -19.29 5.97
N LEU A 570 -10.74 -19.33 6.30
CA LEU A 570 -9.92 -18.15 6.50
C LEU A 570 -9.84 -17.30 5.24
N ALA A 571 -9.72 -17.93 4.06
CA ALA A 571 -9.75 -17.21 2.77
C ALA A 571 -11.10 -16.53 2.51
N HIS A 572 -12.21 -17.23 2.78
CA HIS A 572 -13.53 -16.61 2.68
C HIS A 572 -13.66 -15.40 3.62
N ARG A 573 -13.19 -15.52 4.86
CA ARG A 573 -13.17 -14.40 5.82
C ARG A 573 -12.31 -13.24 5.31
N TYR A 574 -11.12 -13.53 4.77
CA TYR A 574 -10.21 -12.53 4.23
C TYR A 574 -10.86 -11.68 3.13
N TYR A 575 -11.41 -12.32 2.09
CA TYR A 575 -11.99 -11.59 0.97
C TYR A 575 -13.36 -10.98 1.25
N ASN A 576 -14.01 -11.38 2.36
CA ASN A 576 -15.18 -10.66 2.88
C ASN A 576 -14.76 -9.36 3.59
N LEU A 577 -13.62 -9.35 4.27
CA LEU A 577 -13.06 -8.14 4.89
C LEU A 577 -12.42 -7.21 3.84
N PHE A 578 -11.78 -7.79 2.82
CA PHE A 578 -11.01 -7.05 1.81
C PHE A 578 -11.46 -7.42 0.39
N PRO A 579 -12.67 -7.03 -0.04
CA PRO A 579 -13.22 -7.43 -1.34
C PRO A 579 -12.40 -6.89 -2.53
N ASN A 580 -11.77 -5.73 -2.37
CA ASN A 580 -10.95 -5.10 -3.41
C ASN A 580 -9.61 -5.81 -3.63
N GLU A 581 -9.17 -6.65 -2.68
CA GLU A 581 -7.93 -7.41 -2.79
C GLU A 581 -8.11 -8.74 -3.53
N LYS A 582 -9.29 -9.02 -4.09
CA LYS A 582 -9.49 -10.19 -4.96
C LYS A 582 -8.71 -10.06 -6.26
N ASP A 583 -8.67 -8.84 -6.79
CA ASP A 583 -8.01 -8.55 -8.05
C ASP A 583 -6.50 -8.42 -7.81
N PRO A 584 -5.66 -9.16 -8.56
CA PRO A 584 -4.22 -9.04 -8.43
C PRO A 584 -3.75 -7.67 -8.91
N LEU A 585 -2.54 -7.31 -8.53
CA LEU A 585 -1.78 -6.17 -9.00
C LEU A 585 -0.34 -6.65 -9.26
N TRP A 586 -0.09 -7.00 -10.52
CA TRP A 586 1.15 -7.59 -10.99
C TRP A 586 2.30 -6.58 -10.94
N GLN A 587 3.26 -6.82 -10.03
CA GLN A 587 4.51 -6.06 -9.93
C GLN A 587 5.48 -6.47 -11.04
N ASP A 588 6.43 -5.59 -11.35
CA ASP A 588 7.62 -5.93 -12.12
C ASP A 588 8.50 -6.95 -11.34
N PRO A 589 8.60 -8.21 -11.78
CA PRO A 589 9.41 -9.22 -11.09
C PRO A 589 10.92 -8.89 -11.07
N CYS A 590 11.38 -7.95 -11.90
CA CYS A 590 12.79 -7.57 -11.98
C CYS A 590 13.21 -6.44 -11.05
N GLU A 591 12.28 -5.67 -10.50
CA GLU A 591 12.63 -4.63 -9.51
C GLU A 591 12.92 -5.24 -8.12
N ASP A 592 12.47 -6.47 -7.86
CA ASP A 592 12.76 -7.21 -6.64
C ASP A 592 13.71 -8.38 -6.93
N LYS A 593 14.91 -8.34 -6.31
CA LYS A 593 15.93 -9.39 -6.44
C LYS A 593 15.38 -10.77 -6.06
N ARG A 594 14.58 -10.84 -4.99
CA ARG A 594 14.01 -12.09 -4.50
C ARG A 594 13.02 -12.66 -5.51
N HIS A 595 12.15 -11.83 -6.07
CA HIS A 595 11.19 -12.26 -7.10
C HIS A 595 11.90 -12.77 -8.34
N LYS A 596 12.96 -12.10 -8.79
CA LYS A 596 13.80 -12.55 -9.90
C LYS A 596 14.46 -13.90 -9.63
N ASP A 597 14.97 -14.12 -8.41
CA ASP A 597 15.63 -15.37 -8.01
C ASP A 597 14.68 -16.58 -7.98
N ILE A 598 13.37 -16.36 -7.76
CA ILE A 598 12.34 -17.41 -7.75
C ILE A 598 11.41 -17.40 -8.97
N TRP A 599 11.81 -16.66 -10.01
CA TRP A 599 11.13 -16.66 -11.30
C TRP A 599 11.75 -17.70 -12.23
N SER A 600 10.99 -18.18 -13.21
CA SER A 600 11.53 -19.15 -14.18
C SER A 600 12.65 -18.52 -15.00
N LYS A 601 13.76 -19.24 -15.17
CA LYS A 601 14.92 -18.79 -15.96
C LYS A 601 14.63 -18.59 -17.44
N GLU A 602 13.52 -19.14 -17.94
CA GLU A 602 13.06 -18.95 -19.33
C GLU A 602 12.39 -17.59 -19.54
N LYS A 603 12.13 -16.85 -18.46
CA LYS A 603 11.47 -15.55 -18.48
C LYS A 603 12.50 -14.43 -18.27
N THR A 604 12.30 -13.33 -18.98
CA THR A 604 13.13 -12.12 -18.87
C THR A 604 12.26 -10.89 -18.99
N CYS A 605 12.62 -9.84 -18.24
CA CYS A 605 11.94 -8.55 -18.30
C CYS A 605 12.28 -7.76 -19.57
N ASP A 606 13.32 -8.16 -20.31
CA ASP A 606 13.62 -7.58 -21.62
C ASP A 606 12.49 -7.82 -22.63
N ARG A 607 11.59 -8.77 -22.35
CA ARG A 607 10.40 -9.07 -23.14
C ARG A 607 9.22 -8.13 -22.87
N PHE A 608 9.28 -7.27 -21.85
CA PHE A 608 8.22 -6.30 -21.59
C PHE A 608 8.27 -5.10 -22.54
N PRO A 609 7.10 -4.51 -22.89
CA PRO A 609 7.07 -3.28 -23.66
C PRO A 609 7.61 -2.12 -22.84
N LYS A 610 8.46 -1.33 -23.50
CA LYS A 610 9.03 -0.08 -22.98
C LYS A 610 8.16 1.13 -23.33
N LEU A 611 7.21 0.98 -24.25
CA LEU A 611 6.26 2.01 -24.67
C LEU A 611 4.82 1.49 -24.71
N LEU A 612 3.90 2.26 -24.13
CA LEU A 612 2.46 2.06 -24.25
C LEU A 612 1.81 3.22 -25.02
N VAL A 613 1.13 2.92 -26.13
CA VAL A 613 0.25 3.86 -26.83
C VAL A 613 -1.18 3.66 -26.31
N ILE A 614 -1.62 4.55 -25.42
CA ILE A 614 -2.79 4.33 -24.57
C ILE A 614 -4.12 4.77 -25.20
N GLY A 615 -4.08 5.43 -26.36
CA GLY A 615 -5.26 5.95 -27.06
C GLY A 615 -5.37 7.48 -26.98
N PRO A 616 -6.57 8.05 -26.80
CA PRO A 616 -7.88 7.38 -26.79
C PRO A 616 -8.28 6.76 -28.13
N GLN A 617 -9.43 6.09 -28.17
CA GLN A 617 -10.01 5.58 -29.42
C GLN A 617 -10.33 6.73 -30.39
N LYS A 618 -10.22 6.43 -31.68
CA LYS A 618 -10.59 7.32 -32.82
C LYS A 618 -9.66 8.51 -33.09
N THR A 619 -8.47 8.54 -32.49
CA THR A 619 -7.52 9.66 -32.62
C THR A 619 -6.35 9.41 -33.59
N GLY A 620 -6.30 8.23 -34.23
CA GLY A 620 -5.21 7.87 -35.15
C GLY A 620 -4.22 6.84 -34.61
N SER A 621 -4.51 6.22 -33.47
CA SER A 621 -3.62 5.26 -32.79
C SER A 621 -3.18 4.06 -33.66
N THR A 622 -4.01 3.55 -34.58
CA THR A 622 -3.59 2.50 -35.52
C THR A 622 -2.59 3.02 -36.57
N ALA A 623 -2.73 4.28 -37.01
CA ALA A 623 -1.75 4.89 -37.92
C ALA A 623 -0.40 5.02 -37.23
N LEU A 624 -0.40 5.54 -36.00
CA LEU A 624 0.82 5.65 -35.20
C LEU A 624 1.48 4.28 -34.96
N TYR A 625 0.69 3.27 -34.58
CA TYR A 625 1.19 1.90 -34.38
C TYR A 625 1.93 1.37 -35.63
N LEU A 626 1.37 1.58 -36.82
CA LEU A 626 2.03 1.16 -38.06
C LEU A 626 3.30 1.96 -38.35
N PHE A 627 3.28 3.27 -38.16
CA PHE A 627 4.46 4.10 -38.40
C PHE A 627 5.60 3.76 -37.43
N LEU A 628 5.29 3.51 -36.15
CA LEU A 628 6.29 3.04 -35.18
C LEU A 628 6.90 1.71 -35.61
N GLY A 629 6.09 0.76 -36.08
CA GLY A 629 6.57 -0.54 -36.57
C GLY A 629 7.41 -0.49 -37.85
N MET A 630 7.56 0.68 -38.48
CA MET A 630 8.49 0.88 -39.59
C MET A 630 9.91 1.21 -39.13
N HIS A 631 10.12 1.54 -37.85
CA HIS A 631 11.44 1.79 -37.29
C HIS A 631 12.17 0.47 -36.99
N PRO A 632 13.44 0.28 -37.41
CA PRO A 632 14.15 -0.98 -37.21
C PRO A 632 14.36 -1.35 -35.74
N ASP A 633 14.53 -0.37 -34.86
CA ASP A 633 14.72 -0.61 -33.41
C ASP A 633 13.39 -0.76 -32.62
N LEU A 634 12.23 -0.54 -33.24
CA LEU A 634 10.93 -0.65 -32.57
C LEU A 634 10.20 -1.89 -33.05
N THR A 635 9.82 -2.75 -32.11
CA THR A 635 9.07 -3.98 -32.44
C THR A 635 7.72 -3.97 -31.74
N SER A 636 6.65 -4.17 -32.52
CA SER A 636 5.29 -4.26 -31.98
C SER A 636 5.00 -5.65 -31.41
N ASN A 637 3.93 -5.76 -30.64
CA ASN A 637 3.35 -7.04 -30.24
C ASN A 637 2.86 -7.87 -31.45
N TYR A 638 2.78 -9.19 -31.27
CA TYR A 638 2.03 -10.08 -32.14
C TYR A 638 0.53 -9.77 -32.07
N PRO A 639 -0.21 -9.95 -33.18
CA PRO A 639 -1.64 -9.65 -33.21
C PRO A 639 -2.44 -10.66 -32.38
N ASN A 640 -3.42 -10.16 -31.65
CA ASN A 640 -4.43 -10.94 -30.96
C ASN A 640 -5.56 -11.31 -31.94
N LYS A 641 -6.12 -12.52 -31.82
CA LYS A 641 -7.19 -13.02 -32.72
C LYS A 641 -8.52 -12.28 -32.57
N GLU A 642 -8.80 -11.75 -31.38
CA GLU A 642 -10.04 -11.07 -31.01
C GLU A 642 -9.89 -9.55 -31.07
N THR A 643 -8.75 -9.01 -30.64
CA THR A 643 -8.50 -7.57 -30.50
C THR A 643 -7.51 -7.01 -31.53
N PHE A 644 -7.12 -7.81 -32.52
CA PHE A 644 -6.25 -7.44 -33.65
C PHE A 644 -4.90 -6.89 -33.19
N GLU A 645 -4.57 -5.64 -33.53
CA GLU A 645 -3.31 -5.01 -33.11
C GLU A 645 -3.22 -4.73 -31.60
N GLU A 646 -4.35 -4.70 -30.89
CA GLU A 646 -4.41 -4.36 -29.47
C GLU A 646 -4.32 -5.59 -28.57
N ILE A 647 -3.63 -5.48 -27.42
CA ILE A 647 -3.58 -6.56 -26.43
C ILE A 647 -4.72 -6.44 -25.41
N GLN A 648 -5.07 -5.21 -25.02
CA GLN A 648 -6.10 -4.91 -24.04
C GLN A 648 -5.91 -5.67 -22.71
N PHE A 649 -4.68 -5.65 -22.20
CA PHE A 649 -4.30 -6.34 -20.96
C PHE A 649 -4.76 -5.55 -19.73
N PHE A 650 -4.39 -4.27 -19.60
CA PHE A 650 -4.56 -3.52 -18.35
C PHE A 650 -5.99 -3.05 -18.07
N ASN A 651 -6.85 -2.90 -19.09
CA ASN A 651 -8.16 -2.26 -18.97
C ASN A 651 -9.31 -3.17 -18.50
N GLY A 652 -9.11 -4.49 -18.41
CA GLY A 652 -10.25 -5.40 -18.18
C GLY A 652 -9.86 -6.83 -17.81
N HIS A 653 -10.63 -7.79 -18.35
CA HIS A 653 -10.60 -9.19 -17.92
C HIS A 653 -9.29 -9.92 -18.28
N ASN A 654 -8.60 -9.50 -19.35
CA ASN A 654 -7.35 -10.13 -19.78
C ASN A 654 -6.24 -9.99 -18.73
N TYR A 655 -6.29 -8.96 -17.89
CA TYR A 655 -5.35 -8.76 -16.79
C TYR A 655 -5.25 -9.98 -15.86
N HIS A 656 -6.38 -10.65 -15.62
CA HIS A 656 -6.46 -11.80 -14.70
C HIS A 656 -5.81 -13.07 -15.26
N ARG A 657 -5.45 -13.08 -16.56
CA ARG A 657 -4.68 -14.17 -17.19
C ARG A 657 -3.20 -14.17 -16.76
N GLY A 658 -2.73 -13.09 -16.14
CA GLY A 658 -1.40 -13.00 -15.54
C GLY A 658 -0.32 -12.50 -16.50
N ILE A 659 0.87 -12.28 -15.94
CA ILE A 659 2.04 -11.71 -16.63
C ILE A 659 2.49 -12.59 -17.81
N ASP A 660 2.45 -13.92 -17.64
CA ASP A 660 2.88 -14.86 -18.68
C ASP A 660 2.07 -14.69 -19.97
N TRP A 661 0.75 -14.57 -19.84
CA TRP A 661 -0.14 -14.32 -20.96
C TRP A 661 0.18 -12.99 -21.67
N TYR A 662 0.57 -11.96 -20.93
CA TYR A 662 0.97 -10.68 -21.51
C TYR A 662 2.31 -10.78 -22.26
N MET A 663 3.28 -11.47 -21.67
CA MET A 663 4.61 -11.68 -22.27
C MET A 663 4.56 -12.49 -23.57
N GLU A 664 3.61 -13.41 -23.72
CA GLU A 664 3.43 -14.22 -24.93
C GLU A 664 3.23 -13.39 -26.21
N TYR A 665 2.73 -12.15 -26.09
CA TYR A 665 2.54 -11.25 -27.23
C TYR A 665 3.82 -10.59 -27.73
N PHE A 666 4.91 -10.66 -26.98
CA PHE A 666 6.18 -10.06 -27.37
C PHE A 666 7.14 -11.14 -27.84
N PRO A 667 7.97 -10.89 -28.87
CA PRO A 667 9.03 -11.79 -29.27
C PRO A 667 10.00 -12.09 -28.11
N LEU A 668 10.69 -13.22 -28.19
CA LEU A 668 11.84 -13.45 -27.30
C LEU A 668 12.93 -12.42 -27.66
N PRO A 669 13.54 -11.74 -26.68
CA PRO A 669 14.64 -10.84 -26.92
C PRO A 669 15.75 -11.52 -27.72
N SER A 670 16.19 -10.86 -28.76
CA SER A 670 17.40 -11.20 -29.50
C SER A 670 18.64 -10.94 -28.63
N ASN A 671 19.78 -11.55 -28.98
CA ASN A 671 21.06 -11.21 -28.35
C ASN A 671 21.58 -9.80 -28.72
N THR A 672 20.78 -8.97 -29.40
CA THR A 672 21.15 -7.61 -29.80
C THR A 672 20.51 -6.59 -28.86
N SER A 673 21.27 -5.56 -28.46
CA SER A 673 20.84 -4.59 -27.44
C SER A 673 19.76 -3.59 -27.90
N SER A 674 19.14 -3.81 -29.05
CA SER A 674 18.24 -2.88 -29.74
C SER A 674 16.75 -3.16 -29.52
N ASP A 675 16.37 -4.22 -28.80
CA ASP A 675 14.96 -4.59 -28.68
C ASP A 675 14.17 -3.57 -27.82
N TYR A 676 13.34 -2.78 -28.50
CA TYR A 676 12.43 -1.83 -27.90
C TYR A 676 10.98 -2.21 -28.26
N TYR A 677 10.34 -2.93 -27.36
CA TYR A 677 8.97 -3.37 -27.55
C TYR A 677 7.95 -2.28 -27.24
N PHE A 678 6.86 -2.25 -28.00
CA PHE A 678 5.72 -1.39 -27.73
C PHE A 678 4.40 -2.11 -27.99
N GLU A 679 3.35 -1.67 -27.29
CA GLU A 679 1.98 -2.06 -27.60
C GLU A 679 1.08 -0.82 -27.75
N LYS A 680 -0.09 -1.05 -28.34
CA LYS A 680 -1.13 -0.04 -28.48
C LYS A 680 -2.45 -0.66 -28.04
N SER A 681 -3.11 -0.05 -27.07
CA SER A 681 -4.46 -0.42 -26.66
C SER A 681 -5.23 0.86 -26.33
N ALA A 682 -6.12 1.28 -27.23
CA ALA A 682 -6.71 2.62 -27.16
C ALA A 682 -7.75 2.79 -26.05
N SER A 683 -8.16 1.68 -25.43
CA SER A 683 -9.04 1.60 -24.25
C SER A 683 -8.30 1.80 -22.91
N TYR A 684 -6.97 1.97 -22.93
CA TYR A 684 -6.21 2.23 -21.72
C TYR A 684 -6.42 3.66 -21.21
N PHE A 685 -6.54 4.63 -22.12
CA PHE A 685 -6.63 6.05 -21.79
C PHE A 685 -7.74 6.39 -20.79
N ASP A 686 -8.96 5.93 -21.06
CA ASP A 686 -10.16 6.22 -20.28
C ASP A 686 -10.50 5.14 -19.23
N SER A 687 -9.69 4.09 -19.13
CA SER A 687 -9.86 3.04 -18.10
C SER A 687 -9.51 3.57 -16.70
N GLU A 688 -10.36 3.27 -15.73
CA GLU A 688 -10.14 3.65 -14.32
C GLU A 688 -8.99 2.87 -13.66
N VAL A 689 -8.63 1.68 -14.17
CA VAL A 689 -7.66 0.77 -13.53
C VAL A 689 -6.37 0.60 -14.32
N ALA A 690 -6.34 1.00 -15.59
CA ALA A 690 -5.20 0.70 -16.46
C ALA A 690 -3.92 1.42 -16.04
N ALA A 691 -4.01 2.68 -15.59
CA ALA A 691 -2.85 3.47 -15.20
C ALA A 691 -2.11 2.85 -14.00
N GLU A 692 -2.84 2.48 -12.94
CA GLU A 692 -2.28 1.82 -11.76
C GLU A 692 -1.64 0.48 -12.15
N ARG A 693 -2.40 -0.40 -12.82
CA ARG A 693 -1.93 -1.73 -13.23
C ARG A 693 -0.71 -1.67 -14.15
N ALA A 694 -0.68 -0.71 -15.08
CA ALA A 694 0.45 -0.51 -15.98
C ALA A 694 1.68 0.01 -15.23
N ALA A 695 1.52 1.01 -14.35
CA ALA A 695 2.64 1.54 -13.56
C ALA A 695 3.22 0.51 -12.59
N THR A 696 2.38 -0.39 -12.07
CA THR A 696 2.84 -1.46 -11.18
C THR A 696 3.69 -2.51 -11.90
N LEU A 697 3.30 -2.92 -13.11
CA LEU A 697 4.05 -3.90 -13.89
C LEU A 697 5.21 -3.28 -14.70
N LEU A 698 5.01 -2.06 -15.19
CA LEU A 698 5.88 -1.37 -16.15
C LEU A 698 6.19 0.07 -15.66
N PRO A 699 6.81 0.23 -14.47
CA PRO A 699 7.02 1.55 -13.87
C PRO A 699 7.89 2.48 -14.73
N LYS A 700 8.77 1.91 -15.55
CA LYS A 700 9.72 2.64 -16.41
C LYS A 700 9.21 2.87 -17.83
N ALA A 701 8.01 2.40 -18.18
CA ALA A 701 7.46 2.57 -19.51
C ALA A 701 7.28 4.05 -19.88
N LYS A 702 7.47 4.35 -21.16
CA LYS A 702 7.04 5.60 -21.79
C LYS A 702 5.58 5.47 -22.20
N ILE A 703 4.82 6.55 -22.08
CA ILE A 703 3.39 6.62 -22.36
C ILE A 703 3.16 7.63 -23.49
N ILE A 704 2.43 7.23 -24.53
CA ILE A 704 2.01 8.12 -25.62
C ILE A 704 0.49 8.14 -25.70
N THR A 705 -0.08 9.36 -25.71
CA THR A 705 -1.49 9.61 -26.00
C THR A 705 -1.64 10.55 -27.20
N ILE A 706 -2.72 10.41 -27.97
CA ILE A 706 -2.98 11.19 -29.20
C ILE A 706 -4.32 11.89 -29.04
N LEU A 707 -4.34 13.21 -29.10
CA LEU A 707 -5.56 13.99 -28.91
C LEU A 707 -5.96 14.71 -30.21
N ILE A 708 -7.24 14.57 -30.59
CA ILE A 708 -7.92 15.38 -31.61
C ILE A 708 -9.04 16.18 -30.94
N ASN A 709 -9.69 17.10 -31.66
CA ASN A 709 -10.86 17.80 -31.16
C ASN A 709 -11.88 16.80 -30.57
N PRO A 710 -12.30 16.96 -29.30
CA PRO A 710 -13.14 15.99 -28.61
C PRO A 710 -14.51 15.81 -29.28
N ALA A 711 -15.03 16.85 -29.97
CA ALA A 711 -16.26 16.74 -30.76
C ALA A 711 -16.09 15.79 -31.96
N ASP A 712 -15.00 15.95 -32.72
CA ASP A 712 -14.68 15.09 -33.87
C ASP A 712 -14.38 13.65 -33.43
N ARG A 713 -13.76 13.48 -32.25
CA ARG A 713 -13.55 12.15 -31.64
C ARG A 713 -14.89 11.49 -31.33
N ALA A 714 -15.80 12.20 -30.66
CA ALA A 714 -17.13 11.71 -30.32
C ALA A 714 -17.93 11.34 -31.59
N TYR A 715 -17.88 12.19 -32.61
CA TYR A 715 -18.54 11.92 -33.89
C TYR A 715 -17.94 10.71 -34.62
N SER A 716 -16.61 10.60 -34.64
CA SER A 716 -15.93 9.44 -35.21
C SER A 716 -16.25 8.14 -34.46
N TRP A 717 -16.49 8.21 -33.15
CA TRP A 717 -16.95 7.07 -32.36
C TRP A 717 -18.39 6.68 -32.74
N TYR A 718 -19.31 7.63 -32.83
CA TYR A 718 -20.67 7.37 -33.31
C TYR A 718 -20.68 6.73 -34.70
N GLN A 719 -19.93 7.28 -35.65
CA GLN A 719 -19.83 6.73 -37.01
C GLN A 719 -19.17 5.35 -37.03
N HIS A 720 -18.27 5.07 -36.09
CA HIS A 720 -17.72 3.74 -35.91
C HIS A 720 -18.77 2.73 -35.47
N GLN A 721 -19.63 3.10 -34.53
CA GLN A 721 -20.72 2.24 -34.06
C GLN A 721 -21.74 1.98 -35.17
N ARG A 722 -22.11 3.00 -35.96
CA ARG A 722 -22.95 2.82 -37.16
C ARG A 722 -22.35 1.83 -38.16
N ALA A 723 -21.04 1.93 -38.40
CA ALA A 723 -20.35 1.03 -39.32
C ALA A 723 -20.17 -0.41 -38.81
N HIS A 724 -20.52 -0.67 -37.53
CA HIS A 724 -20.59 -2.01 -36.93
C HIS A 724 -22.05 -2.38 -36.60
N ASP A 725 -22.99 -1.74 -37.28
CA ASP A 725 -24.43 -2.02 -37.19
C ASP A 725 -25.00 -1.95 -35.76
N ASP A 726 -24.46 -1.04 -34.93
CA ASP A 726 -25.00 -0.78 -33.60
C ASP A 726 -26.46 -0.26 -33.72
N PRO A 727 -27.45 -0.98 -33.15
CA PRO A 727 -28.86 -0.64 -33.35
C PRO A 727 -29.23 0.75 -32.85
N VAL A 728 -28.55 1.24 -31.81
CA VAL A 728 -28.82 2.57 -31.25
C VAL A 728 -28.24 3.63 -32.17
N ALA A 729 -27.00 3.45 -32.63
CA ALA A 729 -26.35 4.41 -33.51
C ALA A 729 -27.03 4.49 -34.90
N LEU A 730 -27.64 3.39 -35.36
CA LEU A 730 -28.44 3.37 -36.60
C LEU A 730 -29.81 4.03 -36.42
N LYS A 731 -30.44 3.89 -35.25
CA LYS A 731 -31.78 4.40 -34.96
C LYS A 731 -31.80 5.91 -34.68
N TYR A 732 -30.82 6.40 -33.93
CA TYR A 732 -30.78 7.79 -33.46
C TYR A 732 -29.75 8.60 -34.24
N SER A 733 -30.04 9.88 -34.50
CA SER A 733 -29.06 10.80 -35.10
C SER A 733 -27.92 11.07 -34.11
N PHE A 734 -26.82 11.67 -34.58
CA PHE A 734 -25.74 12.04 -33.67
C PHE A 734 -26.20 13.08 -32.64
N HIS A 735 -27.02 14.04 -33.06
CA HIS A 735 -27.58 15.06 -32.17
C HIS A 735 -28.45 14.44 -31.07
N ASP A 736 -29.32 13.49 -31.41
CA ASP A 736 -30.14 12.75 -30.43
C ASP A 736 -29.27 12.01 -29.40
N VAL A 737 -28.14 11.45 -29.82
CA VAL A 737 -27.22 10.73 -28.94
C VAL A 737 -26.56 11.69 -27.96
N ILE A 738 -25.98 12.79 -28.43
CA ILE A 738 -25.19 13.69 -27.56
C ILE A 738 -26.07 14.51 -26.61
N THR A 739 -27.33 14.77 -26.98
CA THR A 739 -28.30 15.53 -26.16
C THR A 739 -29.20 14.65 -25.29
N ALA A 740 -28.97 13.34 -25.27
CA ALA A 740 -29.77 12.41 -24.47
C ALA A 740 -29.83 12.83 -22.99
N THR A 741 -31.04 12.86 -22.44
CA THR A 741 -31.35 13.28 -21.07
C THR A 741 -31.45 12.09 -20.12
N HIS A 742 -31.66 12.34 -18.82
CA HIS A 742 -31.87 11.29 -17.83
C HIS A 742 -33.09 10.40 -18.10
N ASP A 743 -34.11 10.93 -18.78
CA ASP A 743 -35.32 10.21 -19.20
C ASP A 743 -35.13 9.41 -20.50
N SER A 744 -34.03 9.64 -21.22
CA SER A 744 -33.75 8.93 -22.46
C SER A 744 -33.46 7.44 -22.21
N PRO A 745 -33.71 6.55 -23.19
CA PRO A 745 -33.47 5.12 -23.04
C PRO A 745 -32.05 4.79 -22.57
N VAL A 746 -31.90 3.83 -21.66
CA VAL A 746 -30.59 3.47 -21.06
C VAL A 746 -29.53 3.19 -22.12
N LYS A 747 -29.87 2.43 -23.18
CA LYS A 747 -28.93 2.10 -24.27
C LYS A 747 -28.47 3.35 -25.03
N LEU A 748 -29.32 4.37 -25.18
CA LEU A 748 -28.96 5.65 -25.79
C LEU A 748 -27.97 6.41 -24.91
N ARG A 749 -28.23 6.50 -23.59
CA ARG A 749 -27.32 7.13 -22.63
C ARG A 749 -25.98 6.41 -22.53
N VAL A 750 -25.96 5.08 -22.67
CA VAL A 750 -24.70 4.32 -22.75
C VAL A 750 -23.89 4.71 -23.99
N LEU A 751 -24.53 4.84 -25.16
CA LEU A 751 -23.84 5.30 -26.37
C LEU A 751 -23.35 6.74 -26.22
N GLN A 752 -24.19 7.64 -25.69
CA GLN A 752 -23.82 9.02 -25.35
C GLN A 752 -22.56 9.06 -24.48
N ASN A 753 -22.54 8.30 -23.38
CA ASN A 753 -21.39 8.26 -22.48
C ASN A 753 -20.12 7.79 -23.22
N ARG A 754 -20.22 6.77 -24.07
CA ARG A 754 -19.06 6.29 -24.85
C ARG A 754 -18.59 7.28 -25.93
N CYS A 755 -19.50 8.10 -26.45
CA CYS A 755 -19.17 9.23 -27.31
C CYS A 755 -18.48 10.33 -26.51
N LEU A 756 -19.06 10.78 -25.40
CA LEU A 756 -18.69 12.03 -24.74
C LEU A 756 -17.55 11.87 -23.72
N VAL A 757 -17.67 10.91 -22.80
CA VAL A 757 -16.80 10.79 -21.61
C VAL A 757 -15.32 10.64 -21.99
N PRO A 758 -14.91 9.80 -22.96
CA PRO A 758 -13.48 9.67 -23.26
C PRO A 758 -12.89 10.91 -23.96
N GLY A 759 -13.71 11.93 -24.24
CA GLY A 759 -13.29 13.28 -24.64
C GLY A 759 -12.88 14.19 -23.47
N TRP A 760 -13.10 13.77 -22.22
CA TRP A 760 -12.68 14.52 -21.02
C TRP A 760 -11.19 14.34 -20.73
N TYR A 761 -10.36 14.77 -21.68
CA TYR A 761 -8.95 14.42 -21.74
C TYR A 761 -8.16 14.78 -20.47
N ALA A 762 -8.43 15.93 -19.85
CA ALA A 762 -7.75 16.36 -18.63
C ALA A 762 -7.94 15.35 -17.48
N ILE A 763 -9.17 14.88 -17.26
CA ILE A 763 -9.53 13.93 -16.19
C ILE A 763 -8.76 12.63 -16.37
N HIS A 764 -8.80 12.08 -17.59
CA HIS A 764 -8.14 10.82 -17.89
C HIS A 764 -6.61 10.95 -17.81
N MET A 765 -6.05 12.05 -18.31
CA MET A 765 -4.61 12.31 -18.21
C MET A 765 -4.13 12.46 -16.77
N GLU A 766 -4.89 13.14 -15.90
CA GLU A 766 -4.51 13.26 -14.48
C GLU A 766 -4.39 11.89 -13.80
N ARG A 767 -5.23 10.92 -14.15
CA ARG A 767 -5.07 9.54 -13.64
C ARG A 767 -3.74 8.92 -14.04
N TRP A 768 -3.33 9.08 -15.30
CA TRP A 768 -2.02 8.59 -15.74
C TRP A 768 -0.87 9.32 -15.04
N LEU A 769 -1.01 10.63 -14.81
CA LEU A 769 0.00 11.45 -14.14
C LEU A 769 0.10 11.20 -12.63
N ASN A 770 -0.92 10.61 -12.02
CA ASN A 770 -0.84 10.14 -10.63
C ASN A 770 0.12 8.94 -10.47
N HIS A 771 0.42 8.23 -11.57
CA HIS A 771 1.26 7.02 -11.54
C HIS A 771 2.55 7.13 -12.37
N TYR A 772 2.56 7.96 -13.42
CA TYR A 772 3.73 8.19 -14.26
C TYR A 772 4.19 9.64 -14.15
N HIS A 773 5.51 9.83 -14.05
CA HIS A 773 6.09 11.17 -14.09
C HIS A 773 5.78 11.85 -15.44
N SER A 774 5.58 13.16 -15.44
CA SER A 774 5.23 13.92 -16.67
C SER A 774 6.26 13.74 -17.80
N SER A 775 7.54 13.53 -17.48
CA SER A 775 8.61 13.23 -18.45
C SER A 775 8.53 11.83 -19.10
N GLN A 776 7.70 10.93 -18.56
CA GLN A 776 7.36 9.64 -19.16
C GLN A 776 6.12 9.71 -20.05
N VAL A 777 5.43 10.85 -20.13
CA VAL A 777 4.19 11.00 -20.90
C VAL A 777 4.39 11.99 -22.05
N LEU A 778 4.05 11.58 -23.27
CA LEU A 778 4.04 12.43 -24.46
C LEU A 778 2.62 12.56 -25.01
N VAL A 779 2.19 13.81 -25.20
CA VAL A 779 0.88 14.15 -25.79
C VAL A 779 1.09 14.58 -27.24
N LEU A 780 0.47 13.84 -28.15
CA LEU A 780 0.54 14.08 -29.58
C LEU A 780 -0.69 14.82 -30.09
N ASP A 781 -0.46 15.73 -31.02
CA ASP A 781 -1.52 16.37 -31.78
C ASP A 781 -1.95 15.44 -32.91
N GLY A 782 -3.16 14.90 -32.82
CA GLY A 782 -3.70 13.98 -33.81
C GLY A 782 -4.01 14.66 -35.16
N GLN A 783 -4.22 15.98 -35.18
CA GLN A 783 -4.35 16.72 -36.44
C GLN A 783 -2.98 16.79 -37.14
N GLN A 784 -1.91 17.07 -36.39
CA GLN A 784 -0.55 17.04 -36.93
C GLN A 784 -0.16 15.62 -37.38
N LEU A 785 -0.55 14.57 -36.66
CA LEU A 785 -0.31 13.18 -37.11
C LEU A 785 -1.00 12.88 -38.45
N LYS A 786 -2.17 13.48 -38.69
CA LYS A 786 -2.92 13.32 -39.94
C LYS A 786 -2.31 14.11 -41.09
N THR A 787 -1.80 15.33 -40.85
CA THR A 787 -1.31 16.23 -41.90
C THR A 787 0.19 16.13 -42.15
N GLU A 788 0.98 15.93 -41.10
CA GLU A 788 2.45 15.92 -41.09
C GLU A 788 3.01 14.79 -40.18
N PRO A 789 2.74 13.50 -40.49
CA PRO A 789 3.13 12.39 -39.63
C PRO A 789 4.65 12.30 -39.41
N ALA A 790 5.47 12.68 -40.40
CA ALA A 790 6.93 12.61 -40.27
C ALA A 790 7.46 13.50 -39.12
N SER A 791 6.97 14.74 -39.01
CA SER A 791 7.31 15.66 -37.91
C SER A 791 6.91 15.10 -36.54
N VAL A 792 5.77 14.39 -36.47
CA VAL A 792 5.32 13.72 -35.25
C VAL A 792 6.25 12.56 -34.90
N MET A 793 6.66 11.75 -35.88
CA MET A 793 7.58 10.65 -35.68
C MET A 793 8.96 11.14 -35.19
N ASP A 794 9.48 12.25 -35.72
CA ASP A 794 10.73 12.85 -35.22
C ASP A 794 10.67 13.24 -33.74
N ARG A 795 9.53 13.76 -33.28
CA ARG A 795 9.32 14.06 -31.85
C ARG A 795 9.29 12.78 -31.01
N ILE A 796 8.67 11.72 -31.51
CA ILE A 796 8.61 10.44 -30.81
C ILE A 796 10.01 9.81 -30.71
N GLN A 797 10.79 9.79 -31.81
CA GLN A 797 12.16 9.27 -31.80
C GLN A 797 13.01 9.96 -30.73
N LYS A 798 12.91 11.29 -30.62
CA LYS A 798 13.58 12.08 -29.56
C LYS A 798 13.08 11.74 -28.15
N PHE A 799 11.78 11.61 -27.97
CA PHE A 799 11.18 11.29 -26.67
C PHE A 799 11.55 9.89 -26.17
N LEU A 800 11.66 8.92 -27.08
CA LEU A 800 12.09 7.55 -26.79
C LEU A 800 13.61 7.44 -26.63
N GLY A 801 14.37 8.46 -27.06
CA GLY A 801 15.83 8.46 -27.01
C GLY A 801 16.47 7.46 -27.98
N LEU A 802 15.86 7.26 -29.15
CA LEU A 802 16.38 6.33 -30.16
C LEU A 802 17.69 6.86 -30.74
N VAL A 803 18.71 5.99 -30.78
CA VAL A 803 20.04 6.32 -31.30
C VAL A 803 20.05 6.38 -32.82
N ASN A 804 19.44 5.38 -33.46
CA ASN A 804 19.23 5.37 -34.90
C ASN A 804 17.97 6.16 -35.22
N THR A 805 18.08 7.20 -36.02
CA THR A 805 16.93 7.99 -36.45
C THR A 805 16.57 7.65 -37.89
N VAL A 806 15.27 7.46 -38.13
CA VAL A 806 14.68 7.25 -39.44
C VAL A 806 14.04 8.54 -39.92
N ASN A 807 14.35 8.95 -41.15
CA ASN A 807 13.68 10.07 -41.79
C ASN A 807 12.35 9.62 -42.40
N TYR A 808 11.25 9.85 -41.68
CA TYR A 808 9.92 9.45 -42.12
C TYR A 808 9.42 10.19 -43.36
N HIS A 809 10.00 11.33 -43.73
CA HIS A 809 9.68 12.01 -44.98
C HIS A 809 10.04 11.18 -46.22
N ASN A 810 11.01 10.27 -46.09
CA ASN A 810 11.48 9.44 -47.20
C ASN A 810 10.72 8.12 -47.35
N ILE A 811 9.93 7.72 -46.34
CA ILE A 811 9.25 6.42 -46.29
C ILE A 811 7.73 6.53 -46.09
N LEU A 812 7.21 7.76 -45.99
CA LEU A 812 5.79 8.05 -46.02
C LEU A 812 5.46 8.89 -47.25
N ALA A 813 4.30 8.63 -47.85
CA ALA A 813 3.77 9.42 -48.95
C ALA A 813 2.26 9.64 -48.76
N PHE A 814 1.79 10.83 -49.14
CA PHE A 814 0.36 11.13 -49.15
C PHE A 814 -0.31 10.44 -50.35
N ASP A 815 -1.34 9.65 -50.09
CA ASP A 815 -2.13 9.00 -51.14
C ASP A 815 -3.42 9.81 -51.39
N PRO A 816 -3.58 10.47 -52.55
CA PRO A 816 -4.75 11.31 -52.82
C PRO A 816 -6.07 10.53 -52.88
N LYS A 817 -6.04 9.25 -53.27
CA LYS A 817 -7.25 8.42 -53.33
C LYS A 817 -7.71 8.05 -51.92
N LYS A 818 -6.76 7.71 -51.05
CA LYS A 818 -7.03 7.43 -49.64
C LYS A 818 -7.39 8.71 -48.88
N GLY A 819 -6.75 9.83 -49.20
CA GLY A 819 -6.84 11.10 -48.48
C GLY A 819 -6.01 11.13 -47.18
N PHE A 820 -5.03 10.23 -47.04
CA PHE A 820 -4.19 10.09 -45.86
C PHE A 820 -2.76 9.69 -46.25
N TRP A 821 -1.83 9.91 -45.34
CA TRP A 821 -0.46 9.41 -45.46
C TRP A 821 -0.38 7.90 -45.29
N CYS A 822 0.44 7.28 -46.12
CA CYS A 822 0.63 5.84 -46.22
C CYS A 822 2.13 5.50 -46.26
N GLN A 823 2.47 4.24 -46.00
CA GLN A 823 3.85 3.77 -46.19
C GLN A 823 4.21 3.81 -47.68
N LEU A 824 5.34 4.40 -48.00
CA LEU A 824 5.93 4.37 -49.35
C LEU A 824 6.67 3.04 -49.54
N LEU A 825 6.38 2.35 -50.64
CA LEU A 825 7.04 1.13 -51.08
C LEU A 825 7.90 1.40 -52.32
N GLU A 826 8.72 0.43 -52.69
CA GLU A 826 9.50 0.45 -53.93
C GLU A 826 8.62 0.71 -55.16
N GLY A 827 9.16 1.47 -56.12
CA GLY A 827 8.45 1.84 -57.35
C GLY A 827 7.31 2.85 -57.16
N GLY A 828 7.28 3.60 -56.04
CA GLY A 828 6.31 4.66 -55.79
C GLY A 828 4.93 4.19 -55.36
N LYS A 829 4.76 2.89 -55.06
CA LYS A 829 3.50 2.33 -54.58
C LYS A 829 3.27 2.69 -53.11
N THR A 830 2.00 2.84 -52.71
CA THR A 830 1.61 3.16 -51.33
C THR A 830 0.94 1.97 -50.65
N LYS A 831 1.31 1.69 -49.40
CA LYS A 831 0.62 0.74 -48.51
C LYS A 831 -0.15 1.52 -47.45
N CYS A 832 -1.44 1.68 -47.70
CA CYS A 832 -2.34 2.43 -46.85
C CYS A 832 -3.04 1.57 -45.79
N LEU A 833 -3.54 2.23 -44.74
CA LEU A 833 -4.45 1.62 -43.77
C LEU A 833 -5.73 1.09 -44.44
N GLY A 834 -6.28 0.00 -43.89
CA GLY A 834 -7.50 -0.66 -44.38
C GLY A 834 -8.73 0.25 -44.43
N LYS A 835 -9.80 -0.23 -45.09
CA LYS A 835 -11.06 0.53 -45.33
C LYS A 835 -11.73 1.03 -44.04
N SER A 836 -11.53 0.34 -42.92
CA SER A 836 -12.08 0.71 -41.61
C SER A 836 -11.39 1.93 -40.96
N LYS A 837 -10.30 2.45 -41.54
CA LYS A 837 -9.56 3.62 -41.04
C LYS A 837 -9.65 4.75 -42.07
N GLY A 838 -10.01 5.96 -41.64
CA GLY A 838 -10.32 7.06 -42.54
C GLY A 838 -11.61 6.85 -43.33
N ARG A 839 -12.70 6.41 -42.64
CA ARG A 839 -14.02 6.26 -43.28
C ARG A 839 -14.50 7.62 -43.78
N ARG A 840 -15.17 7.61 -44.93
CA ARG A 840 -15.91 8.77 -45.44
C ARG A 840 -17.32 8.71 -44.90
N TYR A 841 -17.72 9.75 -44.19
CA TYR A 841 -19.07 9.94 -43.66
C TYR A 841 -19.42 11.42 -43.78
N PRO A 842 -20.72 11.80 -43.73
CA PRO A 842 -21.13 13.20 -43.78
C PRO A 842 -20.43 14.04 -42.72
N ASP A 843 -20.30 15.34 -42.97
CA ASP A 843 -19.82 16.25 -41.94
C ASP A 843 -20.82 16.35 -40.78
N MET A 844 -20.31 16.63 -39.59
CA MET A 844 -21.14 16.86 -38.39
C MET A 844 -22.00 18.10 -38.60
N ASP A 845 -23.28 18.03 -38.23
CA ASP A 845 -24.20 19.15 -38.36
C ASP A 845 -23.78 20.33 -37.45
N PRO A 846 -24.04 21.59 -37.85
CA PRO A 846 -23.62 22.78 -37.10
C PRO A 846 -24.20 22.86 -35.68
N GLU A 847 -25.41 22.33 -35.46
CA GLU A 847 -26.08 22.34 -34.16
C GLU A 847 -25.34 21.44 -33.15
N SER A 848 -25.03 20.20 -33.55
CA SER A 848 -24.19 19.28 -32.78
C SER A 848 -22.79 19.84 -32.51
N GLN A 849 -22.19 20.52 -33.49
CA GLN A 849 -20.88 21.14 -33.32
C GLN A 849 -20.92 22.26 -32.27
N SER A 850 -21.96 23.10 -32.29
CA SER A 850 -22.15 24.17 -31.30
C SER A 850 -22.38 23.60 -29.89
N PHE A 851 -23.25 22.59 -29.78
CA PHE A 851 -23.51 21.91 -28.51
C PHE A 851 -22.23 21.33 -27.89
N LEU A 852 -21.42 20.60 -28.69
CA LEU A 852 -20.19 19.97 -28.18
C LEU A 852 -19.09 20.98 -27.86
N ARG A 853 -19.05 22.11 -28.58
CA ARG A 853 -18.12 23.21 -28.25
C ARG A 853 -18.37 23.73 -26.84
N GLU A 854 -19.64 23.96 -26.50
CA GLU A 854 -20.00 24.42 -25.15
C GLU A 854 -19.78 23.30 -24.12
N HIS A 855 -20.20 22.06 -24.43
CA HIS A 855 -20.01 20.91 -23.53
C HIS A 855 -18.54 20.68 -23.12
N TYR A 856 -17.60 20.83 -24.05
CA TYR A 856 -16.18 20.61 -23.78
C TYR A 856 -15.40 21.87 -23.39
N ARG A 857 -16.05 23.04 -23.30
CA ARG A 857 -15.38 24.33 -23.04
C ARG A 857 -14.50 24.26 -21.80
N ASP A 858 -15.07 23.92 -20.65
CA ASP A 858 -14.35 23.85 -19.38
C ASP A 858 -13.30 22.72 -19.38
N HIS A 859 -13.64 21.57 -19.96
CA HIS A 859 -12.69 20.46 -20.11
C HIS A 859 -11.45 20.84 -20.94
N ASN A 860 -11.63 21.63 -22.00
CA ASN A 860 -10.54 22.12 -22.84
C ASN A 860 -9.68 23.17 -22.12
N ILE A 861 -10.30 24.04 -21.31
CA ILE A 861 -9.58 24.98 -20.44
C ILE A 861 -8.71 24.21 -19.45
N GLU A 862 -9.27 23.22 -18.74
CA GLU A 862 -8.50 22.40 -17.80
C GLU A 862 -7.39 21.59 -18.48
N LEU A 863 -7.64 21.05 -19.68
CA LEU A 863 -6.61 20.39 -20.47
C LEU A 863 -5.47 21.35 -20.82
N SER A 864 -5.77 22.59 -21.20
CA SER A 864 -4.75 23.58 -21.53
C SER A 864 -3.85 23.91 -20.33
N LYS A 865 -4.43 24.06 -19.14
CA LYS A 865 -3.70 24.26 -17.88
C LYS A 865 -2.86 23.04 -17.54
N LEU A 866 -3.39 21.83 -17.71
CA LEU A 866 -2.67 20.59 -17.47
C LEU A 866 -1.46 20.44 -18.41
N LEU A 867 -1.64 20.64 -19.71
CA LEU A 867 -0.55 20.55 -20.69
C LEU A 867 0.54 21.60 -20.43
N TYR A 868 0.15 22.81 -20.04
CA TYR A 868 1.09 23.84 -19.61
C TYR A 868 1.90 23.39 -18.38
N ARG A 869 1.25 22.86 -17.33
CA ARG A 869 1.92 22.29 -16.14
C ARG A 869 2.89 21.16 -16.49
N MET A 870 2.57 20.35 -17.50
CA MET A 870 3.43 19.27 -18.00
C MET A 870 4.59 19.75 -18.90
N GLY A 871 4.60 21.02 -19.31
CA GLY A 871 5.56 21.52 -20.31
C GLY A 871 5.31 20.96 -21.72
N GLN A 872 4.09 20.54 -22.04
CA GLN A 872 3.72 20.00 -23.35
C GLN A 872 3.14 21.10 -24.25
N PRO A 873 3.43 21.11 -25.57
CA PRO A 873 2.85 22.08 -26.48
C PRO A 873 1.34 21.81 -26.66
N LEU A 874 0.55 22.89 -26.73
CA LEU A 874 -0.89 22.77 -27.00
C LEU A 874 -1.10 22.24 -28.43
N PRO A 875 -1.97 21.23 -28.63
CA PRO A 875 -2.42 20.80 -29.95
C PRO A 875 -3.03 21.96 -30.75
N SER A 876 -2.84 21.95 -32.07
CA SER A 876 -3.37 22.96 -33.01
C SER A 876 -4.87 23.19 -32.82
N TRP A 877 -5.67 22.11 -32.82
CA TRP A 877 -7.11 22.16 -32.62
C TRP A 877 -7.52 22.82 -31.29
N LEU A 878 -6.71 22.64 -30.23
CA LEU A 878 -7.02 23.20 -28.91
C LEU A 878 -6.74 24.71 -28.89
N ARG A 879 -5.67 25.17 -29.54
CA ARG A 879 -5.37 26.60 -29.67
C ARG A 879 -6.50 27.33 -30.39
N GLU A 880 -6.99 26.75 -31.49
CA GLU A 880 -8.12 27.30 -32.25
C GLU A 880 -9.39 27.40 -31.39
N GLN A 881 -9.74 26.35 -30.65
CA GLN A 881 -10.93 26.36 -29.77
C GLN A 881 -10.82 27.42 -28.66
N LEU A 882 -9.66 27.56 -28.04
CA LEU A 882 -9.46 28.53 -26.94
C LEU A 882 -9.49 29.98 -27.41
N ILE A 883 -9.09 30.27 -28.66
CA ILE A 883 -9.19 31.61 -29.24
C ILE A 883 -10.66 32.04 -29.36
N HIS A 884 -11.56 31.12 -29.71
CA HIS A 884 -13.00 31.37 -29.79
C HIS A 884 -13.72 31.38 -28.42
N THR A 885 -12.97 31.21 -27.32
CA THR A 885 -13.51 31.17 -25.96
C THR A 885 -13.33 32.51 -25.22
N ARG A 886 -12.50 33.41 -25.77
CA ARG A 886 -12.39 34.82 -25.39
C ARG A 886 -13.38 35.64 -26.19
#